data_AF-A0A495ZWU6-F1
#
_entry.id   AF-A0A495ZWU6-F1
#
_cell.length_a   1.000
_cell.length_b   1.000
_cell.length_c   1.000
_cell.angle_alpha   90.00
_cell.angle_beta   90.00
_cell.angle_gamma   90.00
#
_symmetry.space_group_name_H-M   'P 1'
#
loop_
_entity.id
_entity.type
_entity.pdbx_description
1 polymer ?
#
loop_
_entity_poly.entity_id
_entity_poly.type
_entity_poly.pdbx_seq_one_letter_code
_entity_poly.pdbx_strand_id
1 'polypeptide(L)'
;MIKSVLALYCLSSSMRITLQRSIIGIIVLALFSPLSIAAPPNPYLFFTEDSASGEFVPKTPQSKEEFLEALEECCLAREQGILQSDGIEYVLALKIDFADMPGRREGAAFDKYLFAAEGVSLKTYYRENSYGQMDVQPGPMGGVIPKGNAWFRAKKPMTYYGEGRRILERYRELAREACEAADATVDFSQYDRDKDGTVDHVFLIHSGNDQASTGVIDDIQSLLVPSVNAIHDGVHVSTVVLVAEEPDFEHPRLGIYFHEFFHDFGAPDVYGFDFPDARDHKWGLMSQFGPYQGPEEFGIGNGLHPSHIMGYLKWDFDARPQNGRLGWIQPVQITQNQKIDIPNFELGPKTNKLFKIDIHSSATLVRGEATEFFLIENRNKTSGATFDTYLPESGILIWHIDETNPYPLGTYDASQQIWLEDPADPEHLGIYLQDDVELIDVRTVTDGAAYSADDGQTAFTPGTVPNSNANNGTVTGISITNIGPEGPTIPILVSFGDTYEPNDTFATAFPIAYAQTYESFLFNLSDTRDVYALEATRDITILVTLADIPPGKNYGLFLHAATGERIATGENATDIGGLKLIYQPDKTDTYYIIVASDGGFSSVDSYRLRVEQLQPGDFALDKIKVYPNPFLIGDSVVTFAYRLSASQIADNISLEIFIPTGELVYSETRETVGTHGKFEWNAVARNGISLAPGIYIYRISAMQADVLVQEIGKLGIVK
;
A
#
# COMPACT_ATOMS: atom_id res chain seq x y z
N MET A 1 30.89 12.68 37.72
CA MET A 1 31.51 11.86 38.79
C MET A 1 30.60 10.67 39.03
N ILE A 2 30.73 9.60 38.24
CA ILE A 2 31.62 8.43 38.44
C ILE A 2 31.00 7.38 39.39
N LYS A 3 30.72 6.20 38.79
CA LYS A 3 30.70 4.81 39.33
C LYS A 3 29.47 4.39 40.16
N SER A 4 28.93 3.16 40.09
CA SER A 4 29.27 1.87 39.44
C SER A 4 28.10 0.91 39.77
N VAL A 5 27.50 0.14 38.85
CA VAL A 5 27.97 -1.11 38.20
C VAL A 5 27.91 -2.38 39.09
N LEU A 6 26.98 -3.27 38.68
CA LEU A 6 26.99 -4.76 38.62
C LEU A 6 27.02 -5.66 39.87
N ALA A 7 26.06 -6.61 39.89
CA ALA A 7 26.25 -8.08 40.01
C ALA A 7 24.85 -8.76 39.83
N LEU A 8 24.45 -9.30 38.67
CA LEU A 8 24.77 -10.60 38.04
C LEU A 8 24.79 -11.82 38.99
N TYR A 9 23.88 -12.78 38.73
CA TYR A 9 24.05 -14.23 38.51
C TYR A 9 22.78 -15.00 38.96
N CYS A 10 21.88 -15.39 38.06
CA CYS A 10 21.84 -16.57 37.17
C CYS A 10 21.29 -17.87 37.82
N LEU A 11 20.34 -18.48 37.10
CA LEU A 11 19.91 -19.90 37.09
C LEU A 11 19.01 -20.42 38.23
N SER A 12 17.76 -20.72 37.93
CA SER A 12 17.39 -22.01 37.31
C SER A 12 15.87 -22.19 37.22
N SER A 13 15.50 -22.91 36.18
CA SER A 13 14.17 -23.27 35.70
C SER A 13 13.38 -24.18 36.65
N SER A 14 12.04 -24.01 36.70
CA SER A 14 11.09 -25.01 36.17
C SER A 14 9.67 -24.82 36.72
N MET A 15 8.71 -24.95 35.80
CA MET A 15 7.43 -25.64 35.93
C MET A 15 6.38 -25.20 36.99
N ARG A 16 5.23 -24.82 36.42
CA ARG A 16 3.87 -25.38 36.65
C ARG A 16 2.85 -24.56 37.46
N ILE A 17 1.71 -24.38 36.78
CA ILE A 17 0.31 -24.58 37.25
C ILE A 17 -0.46 -23.36 37.79
N THR A 18 -1.34 -22.86 36.92
CA THR A 18 -2.80 -22.80 37.05
C THR A 18 -3.47 -22.00 38.19
N LEU A 19 -4.45 -21.19 37.74
CA LEU A 19 -5.77 -20.92 38.31
C LEU A 19 -5.96 -19.69 39.23
N GLN A 20 -6.61 -18.68 38.63
CA GLN A 20 -7.79 -17.95 39.11
C GLN A 20 -7.78 -17.17 40.44
N ARG A 21 -8.25 -15.92 40.25
CA ARG A 21 -9.34 -15.22 40.95
C ARG A 21 -8.96 -14.15 42.00
N SER A 22 -9.28 -12.94 41.56
CA SER A 22 -10.12 -11.95 42.28
C SER A 22 -9.41 -10.91 43.11
N ILE A 23 -9.29 -9.70 42.54
CA ILE A 23 -9.67 -8.47 43.25
C ILE A 23 -10.61 -7.68 42.32
N ILE A 24 -11.81 -7.45 42.83
CA ILE A 24 -12.89 -6.66 42.23
C ILE A 24 -12.67 -5.19 42.57
N GLY A 25 -12.89 -4.33 41.57
CA GLY A 25 -13.60 -3.05 41.75
C GLY A 25 -12.74 -1.82 41.99
N ILE A 26 -12.46 -1.07 40.92
CA ILE A 26 -13.09 0.21 40.58
C ILE A 26 -12.74 0.44 39.10
N ILE A 27 -13.67 0.13 38.19
CA ILE A 27 -13.60 0.61 36.81
C ILE A 27 -14.31 1.95 36.83
N VAL A 28 -13.55 3.04 36.83
CA VAL A 28 -14.04 4.32 36.34
C VAL A 28 -14.19 4.11 34.84
N LEU A 29 -15.44 3.92 34.40
CA LEU A 29 -15.81 3.96 33.00
C LEU A 29 -15.71 5.43 32.58
N ALA A 30 -14.51 5.91 32.29
CA ALA A 30 -14.34 7.16 31.59
C ALA A 30 -14.55 6.87 30.11
N LEU A 31 -15.79 7.10 29.65
CA LEU A 31 -16.13 7.28 28.25
C LEU A 31 -15.42 8.55 27.78
N PHE A 32 -14.14 8.45 27.45
CA PHE A 32 -13.45 9.50 26.71
C PHE A 32 -13.78 9.28 25.25
N SER A 33 -14.65 10.15 24.75
CA SER A 33 -14.95 10.29 23.33
C SER A 33 -13.91 11.24 22.74
N PRO A 34 -13.11 10.87 21.74
CA PRO A 34 -12.34 11.84 20.97
C PRO A 34 -13.26 12.49 19.93
N LEU A 35 -13.21 13.82 19.87
CA LEU A 35 -13.85 14.67 18.87
C LEU A 35 -12.78 15.03 17.82
N SER A 36 -13.05 14.99 16.52
CA SER A 36 -12.06 15.47 15.52
C SER A 36 -12.00 17.01 15.49
N ILE A 37 -11.23 17.67 14.61
CA ILE A 37 -10.86 19.10 14.67
C ILE A 37 -10.57 19.66 13.26
N ALA A 38 -10.72 20.98 13.10
CA ALA A 38 -9.92 21.90 12.29
C ALA A 38 -8.73 21.34 11.48
N ALA A 39 -8.41 22.00 10.36
CA ALA A 39 -7.34 21.72 9.42
C ALA A 39 -6.22 20.85 10.00
N PRO A 40 -5.93 19.71 9.35
CA PRO A 40 -5.03 18.71 9.89
C PRO A 40 -3.74 19.40 10.28
N PRO A 41 -3.31 19.32 11.56
CA PRO A 41 -2.05 19.92 11.93
C PRO A 41 -0.98 19.27 11.06
N ASN A 42 -0.17 20.12 10.43
CA ASN A 42 0.86 19.67 9.51
C ASN A 42 1.69 18.57 10.18
N PRO A 43 1.69 17.35 9.64
CA PRO A 43 2.28 16.20 10.31
C PRO A 43 3.78 16.39 10.51
N TYR A 44 4.45 17.16 9.64
CA TYR A 44 5.87 17.45 9.74
C TYR A 44 6.24 18.34 10.95
N LEU A 45 5.27 19.07 11.53
CA LEU A 45 5.50 19.89 12.75
C LEU A 45 5.74 19.04 14.00
N PHE A 46 5.44 17.74 13.96
CA PHE A 46 5.67 16.84 15.09
C PHE A 46 7.10 16.31 15.17
N PHE A 47 7.96 16.66 14.21
CA PHE A 47 9.31 16.13 14.11
C PHE A 47 10.36 17.24 14.18
N THR A 48 11.57 16.89 14.61
CA THR A 48 12.78 17.72 14.50
C THR A 48 13.88 16.92 13.84
N GLU A 49 14.57 17.51 12.86
CA GLU A 49 15.78 16.93 12.26
C GLU A 49 16.92 16.96 13.28
N ASP A 50 17.45 15.78 13.62
CA ASP A 50 18.65 15.64 14.44
C ASP A 50 19.86 16.17 13.65
N SER A 51 20.49 17.20 14.18
CA SER A 51 21.60 17.90 13.52
C SER A 51 22.85 17.04 13.29
N ALA A 52 22.95 15.85 13.88
CA ALA A 52 24.10 14.95 13.75
C ALA A 52 23.84 13.78 12.79
N SER A 53 22.62 13.22 12.76
CA SER A 53 22.26 12.11 11.86
C SER A 53 21.46 12.53 10.63
N GLY A 54 20.81 13.71 10.64
CA GLY A 54 19.82 14.10 9.62
C GLY A 54 18.49 13.34 9.75
N GLU A 55 18.31 12.54 10.80
CA GLU A 55 17.08 11.80 11.04
C GLU A 55 16.04 12.69 11.72
N PHE A 56 14.77 12.53 11.37
CA PHE A 56 13.69 13.27 12.00
C PHE A 56 13.16 12.52 13.22
N VAL A 57 13.24 13.16 14.39
CA VAL A 57 12.85 12.58 15.68
C VAL A 57 11.55 13.21 16.17
N PRO A 58 10.58 12.45 16.71
CA PRO A 58 9.36 13.02 17.29
C PRO A 58 9.65 14.01 18.43
N LYS A 59 8.94 15.15 18.45
CA LYS A 59 9.00 16.12 19.55
C LYS A 59 8.38 15.54 20.82
N THR A 60 8.99 15.76 21.98
CA THR A 60 8.45 15.34 23.28
C THR A 60 7.06 15.98 23.54
N PRO A 61 6.02 15.23 23.97
CA PRO A 61 4.67 15.77 24.12
C PRO A 61 4.58 16.90 25.16
N GLN A 62 4.05 18.06 24.78
CA GLN A 62 3.68 19.13 25.73
C GLN A 62 2.25 18.88 26.24
N SER A 63 2.17 18.14 27.36
CA SER A 63 1.03 17.84 28.26
C SER A 63 -0.39 17.65 27.70
N LYS A 64 -0.95 16.46 28.00
CA LYS A 64 -2.25 15.91 27.58
C LYS A 64 -3.48 16.49 28.29
N GLU A 65 -3.35 17.05 29.49
CA GLU A 65 -4.51 17.42 30.34
C GLU A 65 -5.11 18.79 29.99
N GLU A 66 -4.29 19.78 29.64
CA GLU A 66 -4.78 21.09 29.14
C GLU A 66 -5.38 20.97 27.73
N PHE A 67 -5.06 19.91 26.99
CA PHE A 67 -5.56 19.61 25.65
C PHE A 67 -6.95 18.94 25.66
N LEU A 68 -7.30 18.20 26.72
CA LEU A 68 -8.57 17.48 26.84
C LEU A 68 -9.75 18.37 27.31
N GLU A 69 -9.49 19.41 28.10
CA GLU A 69 -10.53 20.37 28.55
C GLU A 69 -11.04 21.28 27.42
N ALA A 70 -10.29 21.44 26.33
CA ALA A 70 -10.63 22.31 25.20
C ALA A 70 -11.61 21.70 24.18
N LEU A 71 -12.09 20.48 24.42
CA LEU A 71 -12.83 19.66 23.45
C LEU A 71 -14.28 19.42 23.84
N GLU A 72 -14.67 19.59 25.11
CA GLU A 72 -16.08 19.49 25.49
C GLU A 72 -16.91 20.60 24.83
N GLU A 73 -17.98 20.22 24.13
CA GLU A 73 -19.10 21.06 23.62
C GLU A 73 -19.06 21.64 22.18
N CYS A 74 -18.31 21.09 21.24
CA CYS A 74 -18.44 21.47 19.82
C CYS A 74 -19.19 20.41 19.00
N CYS A 75 -20.46 20.62 18.64
CA CYS A 75 -21.05 20.12 17.38
C CYS A 75 -22.53 20.49 17.16
N LEU A 76 -22.84 20.91 15.93
CA LEU A 76 -23.66 20.11 15.01
C LEU A 76 -22.94 20.10 13.66
N ALA A 77 -22.65 18.92 13.12
CA ALA A 77 -22.30 18.78 11.71
C ALA A 77 -23.54 19.13 10.87
N ARG A 78 -23.34 19.60 9.63
CA ARG A 78 -24.43 19.56 8.65
C ARG A 78 -24.72 18.09 8.38
N GLU A 79 -25.80 17.55 8.94
CA GLU A 79 -26.13 16.11 8.89
C GLU A 79 -26.40 15.59 7.46
N GLN A 80 -26.50 16.50 6.48
CA GLN A 80 -26.58 16.22 5.05
C GLN A 80 -25.82 17.33 4.31
N GLY A 81 -24.79 16.98 3.55
CA GLY A 81 -24.14 17.92 2.64
C GLY A 81 -25.13 18.49 1.63
N ILE A 82 -25.05 19.78 1.30
CA ILE A 82 -25.76 20.28 0.12
C ILE A 82 -24.92 19.95 -1.10
N LEU A 83 -25.49 19.17 -2.01
CA LEU A 83 -24.99 19.10 -3.38
C LEU A 83 -26.07 19.65 -4.29
N GLN A 84 -25.78 20.76 -4.97
CA GLN A 84 -26.74 21.38 -5.87
C GLN A 84 -27.03 20.44 -7.03
N SER A 85 -28.31 20.29 -7.36
CA SER A 85 -28.75 19.32 -8.36
C SER A 85 -28.21 19.58 -9.78
N ASP A 86 -27.81 20.82 -10.07
CA ASP A 86 -27.16 21.21 -11.33
C ASP A 86 -25.61 21.24 -11.23
N GLY A 87 -25.07 20.91 -10.06
CA GLY A 87 -23.64 20.86 -9.78
C GLY A 87 -22.97 22.21 -9.57
N ILE A 88 -23.70 23.33 -9.66
CA ILE A 88 -23.09 24.65 -9.51
C ILE A 88 -23.07 25.06 -8.04
N GLU A 89 -21.91 25.26 -7.45
CA GLU A 89 -21.81 25.64 -6.03
C GLU A 89 -21.43 27.12 -5.92
N TYR A 90 -22.33 27.94 -5.38
CA TYR A 90 -22.04 29.36 -5.11
C TYR A 90 -21.33 29.51 -3.78
N VAL A 91 -20.10 30.01 -3.82
CA VAL A 91 -19.29 30.26 -2.63
C VAL A 91 -19.22 31.75 -2.36
N LEU A 92 -19.79 32.19 -1.24
CA LEU A 92 -19.64 33.56 -0.74
C LEU A 92 -18.27 33.69 -0.05
N ALA A 93 -17.29 34.21 -0.79
CA ALA A 93 -15.94 34.41 -0.28
C ALA A 93 -15.75 35.79 0.37
N LEU A 94 -15.45 35.82 1.66
CA LEU A 94 -15.22 37.00 2.47
C LEU A 94 -13.76 37.08 2.94
N LYS A 95 -13.23 38.29 3.11
CA LYS A 95 -11.87 38.54 3.61
C LYS A 95 -11.89 39.49 4.80
N ILE A 96 -11.31 39.06 5.93
CA ILE A 96 -11.23 39.83 7.17
C ILE A 96 -9.80 39.96 7.69
N ASP A 97 -9.43 41.16 8.11
CA ASP A 97 -8.14 41.47 8.73
C ASP A 97 -8.28 42.08 10.12
N PHE A 98 -7.16 42.25 10.80
CA PHE A 98 -7.11 42.66 12.20
C PHE A 98 -6.29 43.94 12.37
N ALA A 99 -6.44 44.59 13.54
CA ALA A 99 -5.69 45.81 13.83
C ALA A 99 -4.18 45.56 14.00
N ASP A 100 -3.81 44.39 14.54
CA ASP A 100 -2.45 43.90 14.78
C ASP A 100 -1.94 42.95 13.68
N MET A 101 -2.82 42.46 12.82
CA MET A 101 -2.47 41.64 11.66
C MET A 101 -3.26 42.13 10.43
N PRO A 102 -2.78 43.17 9.71
CA PRO A 102 -3.42 43.61 8.47
C PRO A 102 -3.18 42.62 7.31
N GLY A 103 -4.16 42.49 6.42
CA GLY A 103 -4.03 41.64 5.23
C GLY A 103 -2.93 42.11 4.28
N ARG A 104 -2.15 41.18 3.75
CA ARG A 104 -0.95 41.45 2.93
C ARG A 104 -1.09 41.05 1.47
N ARG A 105 -1.91 40.03 1.19
CA ARG A 105 -2.10 39.43 -0.13
C ARG A 105 -3.18 40.17 -0.91
N GLU A 106 -2.95 40.29 -2.21
CA GLU A 106 -3.88 40.99 -3.11
C GLU A 106 -5.21 40.25 -3.24
N GLY A 107 -6.33 41.00 -3.32
CA GLY A 107 -7.66 40.42 -3.50
C GLY A 107 -7.76 39.50 -4.71
N ALA A 108 -7.13 39.89 -5.81
CA ALA A 108 -7.13 39.13 -7.06
C ALA A 108 -6.40 37.78 -6.95
N ALA A 109 -5.53 37.58 -5.96
CA ALA A 109 -4.92 36.28 -5.72
C ALA A 109 -5.94 35.29 -5.18
N PHE A 110 -6.80 35.72 -4.25
CA PHE A 110 -7.86 34.85 -3.71
C PHE A 110 -8.92 34.51 -4.74
N ASP A 111 -9.25 35.44 -5.65
CA ASP A 111 -10.13 35.13 -6.79
C ASP A 111 -9.54 34.00 -7.66
N LYS A 112 -8.22 33.97 -7.84
CA LYS A 112 -7.55 32.87 -8.57
C LYS A 112 -7.59 31.57 -7.77
N TYR A 113 -7.26 31.62 -6.48
CA TYR A 113 -7.22 30.45 -5.61
C TYR A 113 -8.58 29.76 -5.47
N LEU A 114 -9.68 30.51 -5.53
CA LEU A 114 -11.02 29.94 -5.41
C LEU A 114 -11.67 29.64 -6.77
N PHE A 115 -11.52 30.52 -7.75
CA PHE A 115 -12.41 30.52 -8.92
C PHE A 115 -11.70 30.44 -10.29
N ALA A 116 -10.37 30.30 -10.33
CA ALA A 116 -9.67 30.15 -11.61
C ALA A 116 -10.17 28.90 -12.36
N ALA A 117 -10.31 29.00 -13.69
CA ALA A 117 -10.76 27.89 -14.52
C ALA A 117 -9.64 26.91 -14.90
N GLU A 118 -8.39 27.29 -14.66
CA GLU A 118 -7.16 26.59 -15.00
C GLU A 118 -6.15 26.72 -13.84
N GLY A 119 -5.22 25.77 -13.74
CA GLY A 119 -4.26 25.71 -12.64
C GLY A 119 -4.87 25.17 -11.34
N VAL A 120 -4.21 25.43 -10.22
CA VAL A 120 -4.64 24.97 -8.89
C VAL A 120 -5.60 25.98 -8.27
N SER A 121 -6.84 25.57 -8.05
CA SER A 121 -7.88 26.37 -7.41
C SER A 121 -8.99 25.48 -6.84
N LEU A 122 -9.84 26.02 -5.96
CA LEU A 122 -10.99 25.30 -5.41
C LEU A 122 -11.90 24.78 -6.55
N LYS A 123 -12.18 25.62 -7.54
CA LYS A 123 -12.93 25.25 -8.75
C LYS A 123 -12.32 24.08 -9.51
N THR A 124 -11.03 24.14 -9.82
CA THR A 124 -10.38 23.07 -10.60
C THR A 124 -10.26 21.77 -9.81
N TYR A 125 -9.99 21.84 -8.50
CA TYR A 125 -9.92 20.67 -7.62
C TYR A 125 -11.23 19.89 -7.57
N TYR A 126 -12.34 20.58 -7.28
CA TYR A 126 -13.64 19.92 -7.18
C TYR A 126 -14.19 19.51 -8.54
N ARG A 127 -13.91 20.26 -9.61
CA ARG A 127 -14.27 19.85 -10.97
C ARG A 127 -13.53 18.58 -11.39
N GLU A 128 -12.25 18.42 -11.05
CA GLU A 128 -11.48 17.22 -11.33
C GLU A 128 -11.98 16.04 -10.48
N ASN A 129 -12.08 16.21 -9.16
CA ASN A 129 -12.49 15.16 -8.24
C ASN A 129 -13.92 14.65 -8.47
N SER A 130 -14.83 15.52 -8.91
CA SER A 130 -16.22 15.19 -9.23
C SER A 130 -16.44 14.67 -10.65
N TYR A 131 -15.39 14.58 -11.46
CA TYR A 131 -15.47 14.24 -12.90
C TYR A 131 -16.35 15.20 -13.70
N GLY A 132 -16.27 16.49 -13.37
CA GLY A 132 -17.03 17.58 -14.00
C GLY A 132 -18.46 17.74 -13.51
N GLN A 133 -18.84 17.08 -12.41
CA GLN A 133 -20.19 17.17 -11.84
C GLN A 133 -20.36 18.34 -10.88
N MET A 134 -19.27 18.89 -10.35
CA MET A 134 -19.27 20.06 -9.50
C MET A 134 -18.52 21.22 -10.17
N ASP A 135 -19.12 22.41 -10.13
CA ASP A 135 -18.55 23.65 -10.62
C ASP A 135 -18.68 24.75 -9.57
N VAL A 136 -17.58 25.02 -8.85
CA VAL A 136 -17.52 26.10 -7.87
C VAL A 136 -17.49 27.46 -8.59
N GLN A 137 -18.35 28.37 -8.13
CA GLN A 137 -18.52 29.71 -8.70
C GLN A 137 -18.64 30.78 -7.60
N PRO A 138 -18.24 32.03 -7.90
CA PRO A 138 -18.31 33.12 -6.93
C PRO A 138 -19.74 33.63 -6.64
N GLY A 139 -20.74 33.12 -7.34
CA GLY A 139 -22.11 33.63 -7.29
C GLY A 139 -22.22 35.09 -7.77
N PRO A 140 -23.28 35.79 -7.35
CA PRO A 140 -23.60 37.16 -7.80
C PRO A 140 -22.52 38.20 -7.52
N MET A 141 -21.73 38.03 -6.45
CA MET A 141 -20.68 38.98 -6.11
C MET A 141 -19.48 38.93 -7.06
N GLY A 142 -19.34 37.88 -7.88
CA GLY A 142 -18.30 37.80 -8.91
C GLY A 142 -16.87 37.85 -8.36
N GLY A 143 -16.63 37.26 -7.20
CA GLY A 143 -15.31 37.08 -6.57
C GLY A 143 -15.34 37.43 -5.08
N VAL A 144 -14.17 37.45 -4.45
CA VAL A 144 -14.00 37.74 -3.02
C VAL A 144 -14.47 39.15 -2.65
N ILE A 145 -14.94 39.32 -1.40
CA ILE A 145 -15.45 40.57 -0.84
C ILE A 145 -14.72 40.90 0.47
N PRO A 146 -14.30 42.16 0.72
CA PRO A 146 -14.42 43.32 -0.16
C PRO A 146 -13.58 43.22 -1.43
N LYS A 147 -13.99 43.95 -2.48
CA LYS A 147 -13.27 43.97 -3.77
C LYS A 147 -11.89 44.63 -3.65
N GLY A 148 -10.97 44.17 -4.51
CA GLY A 148 -9.61 44.67 -4.54
C GLY A 148 -8.83 44.33 -3.26
N ASN A 149 -7.93 45.21 -2.85
CA ASN A 149 -7.04 44.98 -1.70
C ASN A 149 -7.66 45.44 -0.37
N ALA A 150 -8.96 45.74 -0.35
CA ALA A 150 -9.68 46.02 0.89
C ALA A 150 -10.01 44.72 1.65
N TRP A 151 -10.15 44.86 2.96
CA TRP A 151 -10.48 43.82 3.92
C TRP A 151 -11.56 44.34 4.86
N PHE A 152 -12.46 43.47 5.31
CA PHE A 152 -13.26 43.80 6.48
C PHE A 152 -12.34 43.86 7.70
N ARG A 153 -12.65 44.73 8.66
CA ARG A 153 -11.84 44.87 9.87
C ARG A 153 -12.56 44.22 11.04
N ALA A 154 -11.94 43.20 11.64
CA ALA A 154 -12.39 42.62 12.88
C ALA A 154 -12.37 43.66 14.04
N LYS A 155 -13.30 43.52 14.98
CA LYS A 155 -13.46 44.43 16.12
C LYS A 155 -12.35 44.26 17.16
N LYS A 156 -11.75 43.07 17.23
CA LYS A 156 -10.67 42.72 18.16
C LYS A 156 -9.38 42.37 17.40
N PRO A 157 -8.22 42.37 18.05
CA PRO A 157 -6.96 41.95 17.42
C PRO A 157 -6.97 40.44 17.08
N MET A 158 -6.15 40.01 16.13
CA MET A 158 -5.94 38.60 15.76
C MET A 158 -5.54 37.77 16.98
N THR A 159 -4.68 38.35 17.82
CA THR A 159 -4.27 37.74 19.09
C THR A 159 -5.44 37.41 20.01
N TYR A 160 -6.56 38.15 19.95
CA TYR A 160 -7.76 37.75 20.69
C TYR A 160 -8.40 36.50 20.07
N TYR A 161 -8.58 36.45 18.75
CA TYR A 161 -9.30 35.33 18.14
C TYR A 161 -8.48 34.04 18.18
N GLY A 162 -7.15 34.12 18.07
CA GLY A 162 -6.24 32.96 18.14
C GLY A 162 -5.79 32.55 19.55
N GLU A 163 -5.82 33.45 20.54
CA GLU A 163 -5.39 33.15 21.92
C GLU A 163 -6.13 31.95 22.52
N GLY A 164 -5.36 31.08 23.19
CA GLY A 164 -5.89 30.01 24.04
C GLY A 164 -6.33 28.75 23.28
N ARG A 165 -5.86 28.57 22.03
CA ARG A 165 -6.18 27.46 21.12
C ARG A 165 -7.67 27.30 20.84
N ARG A 166 -8.08 27.66 19.61
CA ARG A 166 -9.39 27.33 19.01
C ARG A 166 -10.59 27.49 19.97
N ILE A 167 -10.69 28.66 20.62
CA ILE A 167 -11.88 29.01 21.40
C ILE A 167 -13.03 29.25 20.41
N LEU A 168 -13.83 28.22 20.18
CA LEU A 168 -14.83 28.17 19.11
C LEU A 168 -15.79 29.36 19.10
N GLU A 169 -16.19 29.87 20.27
CA GLU A 169 -17.08 31.03 20.32
C GLU A 169 -16.41 32.31 19.77
N ARG A 170 -15.09 32.45 19.89
CA ARG A 170 -14.34 33.55 19.25
C ARG A 170 -14.34 33.42 17.73
N TYR A 171 -14.30 32.19 17.22
CA TYR A 171 -14.33 31.93 15.78
C TYR A 171 -15.72 32.21 15.20
N ARG A 172 -16.78 31.81 15.93
CA ARG A 172 -18.16 32.20 15.63
C ARG A 172 -18.35 33.72 15.70
N GLU A 173 -17.76 34.39 16.69
CA GLU A 173 -17.76 35.85 16.79
C GLU A 173 -17.12 36.48 15.53
N LEU A 174 -15.93 36.02 15.13
CA LEU A 174 -15.24 36.51 13.94
C LEU A 174 -16.07 36.30 12.65
N ALA A 175 -16.67 35.12 12.50
CA ALA A 175 -17.55 34.80 11.38
C ALA A 175 -18.78 35.72 11.31
N ARG A 176 -19.43 35.97 12.46
CA ARG A 176 -20.56 36.91 12.56
C ARG A 176 -20.15 38.34 12.21
N GLU A 177 -18.98 38.79 12.67
CA GLU A 177 -18.48 40.12 12.35
C GLU A 177 -18.22 40.30 10.85
N ALA A 178 -17.65 39.29 10.19
CA ALA A 178 -17.44 39.32 8.75
C ALA A 178 -18.76 39.37 7.97
N CYS A 179 -19.75 38.57 8.38
CA CYS A 179 -21.08 38.58 7.76
C CYS A 179 -21.80 39.91 7.98
N GLU A 180 -21.79 40.44 9.21
CA GLU A 180 -22.36 41.75 9.56
C GLU A 180 -21.72 42.89 8.74
N ALA A 181 -20.41 42.83 8.52
CA ALA A 181 -19.71 43.83 7.70
C ALA A 181 -20.05 43.73 6.21
N ALA A 182 -20.43 42.54 5.72
CA ALA A 182 -20.78 42.29 4.33
C ALA A 182 -22.26 42.60 4.00
N ASP A 183 -23.16 42.51 4.98
CA ASP A 183 -24.64 42.62 4.86
C ASP A 183 -25.11 43.83 4.05
N ALA A 184 -24.47 44.99 4.19
CA ALA A 184 -24.88 46.19 3.44
C ALA A 184 -24.60 46.10 1.93
N THR A 185 -23.78 45.15 1.48
CA THR A 185 -23.31 45.01 0.09
C THR A 185 -23.66 43.66 -0.53
N VAL A 186 -23.80 42.62 0.28
CA VAL A 186 -24.10 41.24 -0.15
C VAL A 186 -25.54 40.93 0.21
N ASP A 187 -26.32 40.49 -0.76
CA ASP A 187 -27.64 39.88 -0.52
C ASP A 187 -27.44 38.38 -0.26
N PHE A 188 -27.43 37.98 1.01
CA PHE A 188 -27.13 36.60 1.44
C PHE A 188 -28.16 35.60 0.90
N SER A 189 -29.40 36.04 0.65
CA SER A 189 -30.46 35.18 0.09
C SER A 189 -30.15 34.68 -1.32
N GLN A 190 -29.22 35.30 -2.05
CA GLN A 190 -28.80 34.85 -3.37
C GLN A 190 -27.79 33.70 -3.34
N TYR A 191 -27.29 33.36 -2.15
CA TYR A 191 -26.39 32.24 -1.89
C TYR A 191 -27.11 31.08 -1.19
N ASP A 192 -28.43 31.14 -1.05
CA ASP A 192 -29.32 30.02 -0.69
C ASP A 192 -29.99 29.53 -1.99
N ARG A 193 -29.27 28.72 -2.77
CA ARG A 193 -29.72 28.34 -4.14
C ARG A 193 -30.87 27.35 -4.11
N ASP A 194 -30.89 26.47 -3.12
CA ASP A 194 -31.90 25.43 -2.97
C ASP A 194 -33.15 25.89 -2.21
N LYS A 195 -33.07 27.07 -1.56
CA LYS A 195 -34.15 27.74 -0.81
C LYS A 195 -34.52 26.98 0.46
N ASP A 196 -33.55 26.34 1.09
CA ASP A 196 -33.72 25.68 2.39
C ASP A 196 -33.76 26.68 3.56
N GLY A 197 -33.46 27.96 3.30
CA GLY A 197 -33.41 29.04 4.28
C GLY A 197 -32.03 29.24 4.90
N THR A 198 -30.99 28.59 4.37
CA THR A 198 -29.60 28.66 4.81
C THR A 198 -28.72 29.01 3.62
N VAL A 199 -27.70 29.84 3.85
CA VAL A 199 -26.66 30.09 2.85
C VAL A 199 -25.88 28.81 2.61
N ASP A 200 -25.70 28.45 1.33
CA ASP A 200 -25.12 27.18 0.91
C ASP A 200 -23.69 27.05 1.44
N HIS A 201 -22.83 28.01 1.04
CA HIS A 201 -21.40 28.01 1.32
C HIS A 201 -20.87 29.42 1.62
N VAL A 202 -20.29 29.59 2.80
CA VAL A 202 -19.57 30.82 3.19
C VAL A 202 -18.11 30.49 3.46
N PHE A 203 -17.21 31.21 2.80
CA PHE A 203 -15.77 30.99 2.86
C PHE A 203 -15.09 32.25 3.38
N LEU A 204 -14.57 32.22 4.60
CA LEU A 204 -13.96 33.35 5.29
C LEU A 204 -12.43 33.20 5.34
N ILE A 205 -11.74 34.10 4.67
CA ILE A 205 -10.28 34.18 4.68
C ILE A 205 -9.86 35.22 5.72
N HIS A 206 -9.12 34.79 6.75
CA HIS A 206 -8.52 35.72 7.70
C HIS A 206 -7.07 36.04 7.32
N SER A 207 -6.62 37.27 7.58
CA SER A 207 -5.19 37.61 7.44
C SER A 207 -4.34 36.89 8.49
N GLY A 208 -3.07 36.64 8.19
CA GLY A 208 -2.14 35.89 9.05
C GLY A 208 -1.92 34.46 8.57
N ASN A 209 -1.06 33.72 9.29
CA ASN A 209 -0.76 32.32 8.96
C ASN A 209 -1.77 31.39 9.64
N ASP A 210 -1.83 30.16 9.13
CA ASP A 210 -2.60 29.08 9.74
C ASP A 210 -1.80 28.46 10.89
N GLN A 211 -2.43 28.31 12.05
CA GLN A 211 -1.86 27.54 13.15
C GLN A 211 -1.50 26.11 12.72
N ALA A 212 -2.30 25.47 11.86
CA ALA A 212 -2.05 24.12 11.38
C ALA A 212 -0.74 24.03 10.57
N SER A 213 -0.36 25.10 9.88
CA SER A 213 0.86 25.16 9.06
C SER A 213 2.10 25.58 9.85
N THR A 214 1.96 26.52 10.79
CA THR A 214 3.11 27.13 11.51
C THR A 214 3.36 26.52 12.88
N GLY A 215 2.34 25.91 13.50
CA GLY A 215 2.37 25.45 14.89
C GLY A 215 2.40 26.58 15.92
N VAL A 216 2.23 27.85 15.51
CA VAL A 216 2.18 29.00 16.42
C VAL A 216 0.83 29.03 17.11
N ILE A 217 0.85 28.87 18.44
CA ILE A 217 -0.36 28.64 19.25
C ILE A 217 -1.39 29.78 19.21
N ASP A 218 -0.93 31.00 18.96
CA ASP A 218 -1.77 32.20 18.93
C ASP A 218 -2.27 32.52 17.52
N ASP A 219 -1.85 31.79 16.47
CA ASP A 219 -2.45 31.89 15.14
C ASP A 219 -3.88 31.28 15.17
N ILE A 220 -4.74 31.71 14.25
CA ILE A 220 -6.06 31.08 14.06
C ILE A 220 -5.84 29.77 13.27
N GLN A 221 -6.45 28.68 13.72
CA GLN A 221 -6.45 27.41 13.00
C GLN A 221 -7.57 27.41 11.96
N SER A 222 -7.28 27.02 10.72
CA SER A 222 -8.34 26.85 9.71
C SER A 222 -9.34 25.77 10.13
N LEU A 223 -10.65 26.00 10.00
CA LEU A 223 -11.70 24.97 10.18
C LEU A 223 -13.04 25.34 9.55
N LEU A 224 -13.92 24.34 9.36
CA LEU A 224 -15.35 24.57 9.28
C LEU A 224 -15.92 24.99 10.65
N VAL A 225 -16.30 26.26 10.79
CA VAL A 225 -16.89 26.81 12.02
C VAL A 225 -18.39 26.47 12.06
N PRO A 226 -18.87 25.61 12.97
CA PRO A 226 -20.29 25.28 13.08
C PRO A 226 -21.05 26.26 13.97
N SER A 227 -22.38 26.22 13.85
CA SER A 227 -23.32 26.94 14.72
C SER A 227 -23.04 28.44 14.81
N VAL A 228 -22.73 29.06 13.66
CA VAL A 228 -22.51 30.51 13.56
C VAL A 228 -23.79 31.25 13.97
N ASN A 229 -24.97 30.75 13.60
CA ASN A 229 -26.27 31.27 14.03
C ASN A 229 -26.47 32.77 13.71
N ALA A 230 -25.99 33.23 12.54
CA ALA A 230 -26.28 34.57 12.04
C ALA A 230 -27.48 34.52 11.08
N ILE A 231 -28.21 35.64 10.95
CA ILE A 231 -29.32 35.79 10.01
C ILE A 231 -29.11 37.08 9.24
N HIS A 232 -29.07 36.97 7.91
CA HIS A 232 -28.88 38.05 6.96
C HIS A 232 -29.86 37.86 5.82
N ASP A 233 -30.53 38.93 5.39
CA ASP A 233 -31.54 38.91 4.31
C ASP A 233 -32.62 37.80 4.43
N GLY A 234 -32.92 37.37 5.65
CA GLY A 234 -33.93 36.34 5.93
C GLY A 234 -33.45 34.89 5.80
N VAL A 235 -32.16 34.66 5.54
CA VAL A 235 -31.53 33.33 5.52
C VAL A 235 -30.50 33.17 6.63
N HIS A 236 -30.25 31.92 7.04
CA HIS A 236 -29.30 31.57 8.09
C HIS A 236 -27.89 31.40 7.54
N VAL A 237 -26.88 31.87 8.28
CA VAL A 237 -25.49 31.42 8.11
C VAL A 237 -25.20 30.46 9.25
N SER A 238 -25.15 29.16 8.91
CA SER A 238 -25.02 28.06 9.87
C SER A 238 -23.57 27.61 10.04
N THR A 239 -22.85 27.45 8.92
CA THR A 239 -21.44 27.06 8.85
C THR A 239 -20.63 28.11 8.08
N VAL A 240 -19.35 28.23 8.41
CA VAL A 240 -18.39 29.07 7.67
C VAL A 240 -17.07 28.32 7.58
N VAL A 241 -16.55 28.13 6.37
CA VAL A 241 -15.19 27.65 6.14
C VAL A 241 -14.22 28.78 6.47
N LEU A 242 -13.49 28.69 7.58
CA LEU A 242 -12.51 29.67 8.01
C LEU A 242 -11.12 29.19 7.62
N VAL A 243 -10.38 29.98 6.83
CA VAL A 243 -9.01 29.64 6.42
C VAL A 243 -8.06 30.84 6.47
N ALA A 244 -6.76 30.56 6.54
CA ALA A 244 -5.73 31.60 6.62
C ALA A 244 -5.26 32.12 5.25
N GLU A 245 -4.84 33.38 5.21
CA GLU A 245 -4.18 34.03 4.06
C GLU A 245 -2.79 33.46 3.75
N GLU A 246 -2.11 32.98 4.79
CA GLU A 246 -0.73 32.48 4.78
C GLU A 246 0.26 33.38 4.03
N PRO A 247 0.41 34.65 4.46
CA PRO A 247 1.21 35.65 3.74
C PRO A 247 2.73 35.43 3.82
N ASP A 248 3.22 34.54 4.70
CA ASP A 248 4.65 34.22 4.81
C ASP A 248 5.11 33.14 3.83
N PHE A 249 4.18 32.60 3.04
CA PHE A 249 4.43 31.61 1.99
C PHE A 249 4.08 32.18 0.62
N GLU A 250 4.73 31.69 -0.44
CA GLU A 250 4.48 32.17 -1.81
C GLU A 250 2.98 32.05 -2.15
N HIS A 251 2.40 30.90 -1.81
CA HIS A 251 0.98 30.60 -1.90
C HIS A 251 0.46 30.06 -0.56
N PRO A 252 -0.83 30.29 -0.21
CA PRO A 252 -1.45 29.51 0.84
C PRO A 252 -1.52 28.04 0.41
N ARG A 253 -1.54 27.14 1.38
CA ARG A 253 -1.69 25.69 1.17
C ARG A 253 -3.11 25.40 0.74
N LEU A 254 -3.34 25.41 -0.56
CA LEU A 254 -4.67 25.28 -1.13
C LEU A 254 -5.31 23.92 -0.83
N GLY A 255 -4.56 22.87 -0.56
CA GLY A 255 -5.12 21.62 -0.06
C GLY A 255 -5.88 21.77 1.26
N ILE A 256 -5.49 22.69 2.16
CA ILE A 256 -6.28 23.02 3.36
C ILE A 256 -7.58 23.72 2.99
N TYR A 257 -7.56 24.62 2.01
CA TYR A 257 -8.79 25.25 1.51
C TYR A 257 -9.75 24.19 0.95
N PHE A 258 -9.22 23.16 0.28
CA PHE A 258 -10.01 22.11 -0.32
C PHE A 258 -10.56 21.15 0.74
N HIS A 259 -9.73 20.77 1.72
CA HIS A 259 -10.08 19.93 2.86
C HIS A 259 -11.23 20.56 3.66
N GLU A 260 -11.08 21.82 4.06
CA GLU A 260 -12.10 22.52 4.85
C GLU A 260 -13.39 22.74 4.09
N PHE A 261 -13.32 22.97 2.77
CA PHE A 261 -14.51 23.04 1.95
C PHE A 261 -15.25 21.71 1.89
N PHE A 262 -14.55 20.56 1.98
CA PHE A 262 -15.21 19.26 1.89
C PHE A 262 -16.01 18.92 3.14
N HIS A 263 -15.58 19.39 4.31
CA HIS A 263 -16.37 19.32 5.54
C HIS A 263 -17.74 19.99 5.39
N ASP A 264 -17.87 21.03 4.56
CA ASP A 264 -19.16 21.71 4.34
C ASP A 264 -20.17 20.81 3.58
N PHE A 265 -19.69 19.74 2.94
CA PHE A 265 -20.49 18.65 2.37
C PHE A 265 -20.71 17.49 3.36
N GLY A 266 -20.29 17.63 4.61
CA GLY A 266 -20.43 16.62 5.66
C GLY A 266 -19.26 15.64 5.77
N ALA A 267 -18.18 15.82 5.00
CA ALA A 267 -17.07 14.90 5.02
C ALA A 267 -16.38 14.84 6.39
N PRO A 268 -16.05 13.64 6.90
CA PRO A 268 -15.24 13.50 8.11
C PRO A 268 -13.75 13.57 7.76
N ASP A 269 -12.96 13.83 8.78
CA ASP A 269 -11.54 13.47 8.79
C ASP A 269 -11.38 11.96 8.78
N VAL A 270 -10.32 11.48 8.13
CA VAL A 270 -9.98 10.06 8.06
C VAL A 270 -8.62 9.75 8.69
N TYR A 271 -8.14 10.61 9.59
CA TYR A 271 -6.89 10.44 10.36
C TYR A 271 -7.13 10.51 11.88
N GLY A 272 -6.13 10.06 12.66
CA GLY A 272 -6.17 10.06 14.12
C GLY A 272 -5.97 11.44 14.78
N PHE A 273 -6.57 11.63 15.95
CA PHE A 273 -6.72 12.94 16.62
C PHE A 273 -5.44 13.64 17.12
N ASP A 274 -4.49 12.91 17.69
CA ASP A 274 -3.37 13.52 18.45
C ASP A 274 -2.12 13.76 17.58
N PHE A 275 -1.80 12.78 16.73
CA PHE A 275 -0.58 12.66 15.93
C PHE A 275 -0.85 11.71 14.76
N PRO A 276 -0.03 11.76 13.70
CA PRO A 276 -0.01 10.70 12.69
C PRO A 276 0.12 9.35 13.37
N ASP A 277 -0.80 8.44 13.03
CA ASP A 277 -0.81 7.07 13.52
C ASP A 277 -1.16 6.11 12.38
N ALA A 278 -1.27 4.83 12.71
CA ALA A 278 -1.52 3.75 11.76
C ALA A 278 -2.80 3.91 10.91
N ARG A 279 -3.73 4.80 11.28
CA ARG A 279 -4.97 5.03 10.52
C ARG A 279 -4.84 6.14 9.48
N ASP A 280 -3.77 6.92 9.54
CA ASP A 280 -3.50 8.00 8.62
C ASP A 280 -2.88 7.48 7.31
N HIS A 281 -2.97 8.27 6.26
CA HIS A 281 -2.49 7.89 4.94
C HIS A 281 -2.20 9.10 4.04
N LYS A 282 -1.47 8.87 2.95
CA LYS A 282 -1.16 9.91 1.97
C LYS A 282 -2.17 9.99 0.82
N TRP A 283 -3.07 9.03 0.71
CA TRP A 283 -3.83 8.78 -0.51
C TRP A 283 -5.20 9.48 -0.60
N GLY A 284 -5.57 10.29 0.40
CA GLY A 284 -6.87 10.97 0.43
C GLY A 284 -6.78 12.37 1.02
N LEU A 285 -7.53 13.32 0.44
CA LEU A 285 -7.60 14.72 0.90
C LEU A 285 -7.95 14.86 2.39
N MET A 286 -8.84 14.00 2.89
CA MET A 286 -9.33 14.08 4.27
C MET A 286 -8.41 13.40 5.28
N SER A 287 -7.25 12.92 4.84
CA SER A 287 -6.19 12.41 5.72
C SER A 287 -5.27 13.54 6.16
N GLN A 288 -4.31 13.28 7.05
CA GLN A 288 -3.43 14.30 7.57
C GLN A 288 -2.37 14.74 6.55
N PHE A 289 -1.85 13.82 5.73
CA PHE A 289 -0.81 14.14 4.73
C PHE A 289 -1.38 14.62 3.39
N GLY A 290 -2.57 14.14 3.01
CA GLY A 290 -3.18 14.41 1.71
C GLY A 290 -3.28 15.89 1.31
N PRO A 291 -3.74 16.81 2.18
CA PRO A 291 -3.88 18.22 1.81
C PRO A 291 -2.54 18.97 1.72
N TYR A 292 -1.46 18.40 2.25
CA TYR A 292 -0.14 19.02 2.22
C TYR A 292 0.70 18.59 1.02
N GLN A 293 0.24 17.68 0.16
CA GLN A 293 1.08 17.20 -0.95
C GLN A 293 1.50 18.30 -1.94
N GLY A 294 2.73 18.17 -2.44
CA GLY A 294 3.38 19.09 -3.36
C GLY A 294 4.88 19.20 -3.09
N PRO A 295 5.62 20.01 -3.88
CA PRO A 295 7.00 20.34 -3.59
C PRO A 295 7.18 20.83 -2.15
N GLU A 296 8.25 20.39 -1.51
CA GLU A 296 8.55 20.84 -0.15
C GLU A 296 8.97 22.32 -0.11
N GLU A 297 8.37 23.06 0.80
CA GLU A 297 8.69 24.43 1.18
C GLU A 297 8.83 24.49 2.70
N PHE A 298 10.02 24.79 3.20
CA PHE A 298 10.34 24.78 4.65
C PHE A 298 10.10 23.43 5.35
N GLY A 299 10.36 22.31 4.65
CA GLY A 299 10.24 20.95 5.21
C GLY A 299 8.81 20.43 5.26
N ILE A 300 7.91 21.04 4.48
CA ILE A 300 6.48 20.76 4.44
C ILE A 300 6.07 20.80 2.97
N GLY A 301 5.25 19.86 2.50
CA GLY A 301 4.68 20.00 1.16
C GLY A 301 3.85 21.29 1.04
N ASN A 302 3.98 21.99 -0.09
CA ASN A 302 3.37 23.32 -0.26
C ASN A 302 1.83 23.29 -0.40
N GLY A 303 1.20 22.10 -0.39
CA GLY A 303 -0.25 21.95 -0.48
C GLY A 303 -0.85 22.40 -1.81
N LEU A 304 -0.05 22.50 -2.89
CA LEU A 304 -0.54 22.85 -4.23
C LEU A 304 -0.81 21.63 -5.11
N HIS A 305 -0.43 20.43 -4.68
CA HIS A 305 -0.74 19.17 -5.37
C HIS A 305 -1.38 18.16 -4.42
N PRO A 306 -2.45 18.53 -3.69
CA PRO A 306 -3.09 17.66 -2.73
C PRO A 306 -3.60 16.38 -3.38
N SER A 307 -3.71 15.32 -2.59
CA SER A 307 -4.30 14.05 -3.04
C SER A 307 -5.75 14.26 -3.46
N HIS A 308 -6.24 13.43 -4.39
CA HIS A 308 -7.67 13.28 -4.64
C HIS A 308 -8.41 12.83 -3.38
N ILE A 309 -9.70 13.11 -3.34
CA ILE A 309 -10.62 12.52 -2.36
C ILE A 309 -10.65 11.01 -2.61
N MET A 310 -10.52 10.18 -1.57
CA MET A 310 -10.56 8.72 -1.72
C MET A 310 -11.91 8.22 -2.26
N GLY A 311 -11.92 7.09 -2.96
CA GLY A 311 -13.13 6.52 -3.55
C GLY A 311 -14.31 6.39 -2.60
N TYR A 312 -14.08 5.98 -1.35
CA TYR A 312 -15.13 5.87 -0.34
C TYR A 312 -15.88 7.19 -0.15
N LEU A 313 -15.15 8.28 0.11
CA LEU A 313 -15.75 9.59 0.27
C LEU A 313 -16.28 10.17 -1.04
N LYS A 314 -15.79 9.77 -2.22
CA LYS A 314 -16.45 10.17 -3.49
C LYS A 314 -17.79 9.45 -3.73
N TRP A 315 -17.98 8.27 -3.12
CA TRP A 315 -19.24 7.53 -3.17
C TRP A 315 -20.22 8.02 -2.11
N ASP A 316 -19.72 8.33 -0.93
CA ASP A 316 -20.49 8.74 0.23
C ASP A 316 -19.72 9.80 1.04
N PHE A 317 -20.01 11.09 0.79
CA PHE A 317 -19.22 12.21 1.29
C PHE A 317 -19.02 12.14 2.80
N ASP A 318 -20.06 11.78 3.56
CA ASP A 318 -20.04 11.81 5.01
C ASP A 318 -19.64 10.48 5.65
N ALA A 319 -19.42 9.41 4.88
CA ALA A 319 -19.15 8.06 5.38
C ALA A 319 -20.21 7.56 6.41
N ARG A 320 -21.47 7.96 6.25
CA ARG A 320 -22.59 7.56 7.12
C ARG A 320 -23.72 6.92 6.30
N PRO A 321 -23.62 5.64 5.96
CA PRO A 321 -24.64 4.94 5.15
C PRO A 321 -26.04 4.94 5.78
N GLN A 322 -26.15 5.25 7.09
CA GLN A 322 -27.43 5.28 7.79
C GLN A 322 -28.36 6.40 7.30
N ASN A 323 -27.85 7.54 6.81
CA ASN A 323 -28.68 8.65 6.30
C ASN A 323 -28.95 8.56 4.78
N GLY A 324 -28.28 7.64 4.08
CA GLY A 324 -28.27 7.53 2.63
C GLY A 324 -26.82 7.43 2.15
N ARG A 325 -26.61 7.48 0.84
CA ARG A 325 -25.27 7.73 0.28
C ARG A 325 -25.35 8.91 -0.67
N LEU A 326 -24.55 9.93 -0.42
CA LEU A 326 -24.47 11.12 -1.26
C LEU A 326 -23.06 11.28 -1.79
N GLY A 327 -22.88 11.18 -3.10
CA GLY A 327 -21.57 11.30 -3.72
C GLY A 327 -21.64 11.43 -5.23
N TRP A 328 -20.47 11.56 -5.86
CA TRP A 328 -20.33 11.73 -7.31
C TRP A 328 -20.30 10.42 -8.09
N ILE A 329 -19.91 9.32 -7.44
CA ILE A 329 -19.73 8.01 -8.07
C ILE A 329 -20.52 6.92 -7.35
N GLN A 330 -20.61 5.76 -7.99
CA GLN A 330 -21.17 4.54 -7.42
C GLN A 330 -20.20 3.39 -7.72
N PRO A 331 -19.90 2.50 -6.76
CA PRO A 331 -19.02 1.38 -6.98
C PRO A 331 -19.61 0.38 -7.98
N VAL A 332 -18.73 -0.25 -8.76
CA VAL A 332 -19.06 -1.43 -9.55
C VAL A 332 -18.94 -2.66 -8.65
N GLN A 333 -20.07 -3.30 -8.35
CA GLN A 333 -20.08 -4.49 -7.51
C GLN A 333 -19.46 -5.70 -8.23
N ILE A 334 -18.57 -6.40 -7.54
CA ILE A 334 -17.95 -7.66 -7.98
C ILE A 334 -18.51 -8.79 -7.12
N THR A 335 -19.12 -9.79 -7.76
CA THR A 335 -19.81 -10.90 -7.07
C THR A 335 -19.43 -12.28 -7.60
N GLN A 336 -18.51 -12.36 -8.57
CA GLN A 336 -18.09 -13.61 -9.20
C GLN A 336 -16.63 -13.51 -9.65
N ASN A 337 -16.01 -14.68 -9.85
CA ASN A 337 -14.65 -14.76 -10.37
C ASN A 337 -14.58 -14.09 -11.75
N GLN A 338 -13.69 -13.11 -11.92
CA GLN A 338 -13.53 -12.40 -13.18
C GLN A 338 -12.21 -11.63 -13.25
N LYS A 339 -11.70 -11.49 -14.47
CA LYS A 339 -10.65 -10.52 -14.79
C LYS A 339 -11.27 -9.14 -14.96
N ILE A 340 -10.65 -8.12 -14.38
CA ILE A 340 -11.10 -6.74 -14.44
C ILE A 340 -9.93 -5.84 -14.81
N ASP A 341 -10.17 -4.87 -15.67
CA ASP A 341 -9.23 -3.82 -16.02
C ASP A 341 -9.61 -2.54 -15.25
N ILE A 342 -8.79 -2.13 -14.28
CA ILE A 342 -9.07 -0.99 -13.38
C ILE A 342 -8.46 0.29 -13.98
N PRO A 343 -9.27 1.23 -14.49
CA PRO A 343 -8.75 2.46 -15.09
C PRO A 343 -8.31 3.47 -14.03
N ASN A 344 -7.42 4.40 -14.41
CA ASN A 344 -7.00 5.53 -13.55
C ASN A 344 -8.20 6.22 -12.90
N PHE A 345 -8.09 6.47 -11.60
CA PHE A 345 -9.12 7.06 -10.78
C PHE A 345 -9.30 8.56 -11.04
N GLU A 346 -8.24 9.26 -11.43
CA GLU A 346 -8.18 10.73 -11.47
C GLU A 346 -8.94 11.33 -12.66
N LEU A 347 -9.01 10.59 -13.77
CA LEU A 347 -9.54 11.07 -15.02
C LEU A 347 -10.95 10.57 -15.28
N GLY A 348 -11.75 11.31 -16.04
CA GLY A 348 -13.06 10.86 -16.49
C GLY A 348 -13.01 9.60 -17.38
N PRO A 349 -14.18 8.97 -17.65
CA PRO A 349 -15.52 9.33 -17.18
C PRO A 349 -15.77 8.91 -15.72
N LYS A 350 -16.84 9.41 -15.07
CA LYS A 350 -17.16 9.10 -13.67
C LYS A 350 -17.49 7.64 -13.35
N THR A 351 -17.72 6.81 -14.36
CA THR A 351 -18.11 5.40 -14.22
C THR A 351 -16.90 4.49 -14.22
N ASN A 352 -17.01 3.32 -13.58
CA ASN A 352 -15.94 2.32 -13.49
C ASN A 352 -14.67 2.88 -12.82
N LYS A 353 -14.84 3.65 -11.74
CA LYS A 353 -13.74 4.27 -10.97
C LYS A 353 -13.44 3.58 -9.66
N LEU A 354 -14.46 2.98 -9.07
CA LEU A 354 -14.39 2.32 -7.79
C LEU A 354 -15.06 0.96 -7.94
N PHE A 355 -14.39 -0.09 -7.49
CA PHE A 355 -14.90 -1.44 -7.56
C PHE A 355 -15.06 -1.98 -6.14
N LYS A 356 -16.16 -2.68 -5.87
CA LYS A 356 -16.53 -3.11 -4.52
C LYS A 356 -16.66 -4.62 -4.44
N ILE A 357 -16.09 -5.21 -3.38
CA ILE A 357 -16.25 -6.62 -3.02
C ILE A 357 -16.79 -6.69 -1.60
N ASP A 358 -17.96 -7.29 -1.42
CA ASP A 358 -18.61 -7.42 -0.12
C ASP A 358 -17.98 -8.55 0.71
N ILE A 359 -17.72 -8.30 1.99
CA ILE A 359 -17.27 -9.30 2.96
C ILE A 359 -18.50 -9.84 3.70
N HIS A 360 -19.18 -10.82 3.10
CA HIS A 360 -20.42 -11.35 3.65
C HIS A 360 -20.26 -12.13 4.96
N SER A 361 -19.04 -12.54 5.32
CA SER A 361 -18.73 -13.24 6.58
C SER A 361 -18.96 -12.38 7.83
N SER A 362 -19.07 -11.05 7.69
CA SER A 362 -19.32 -10.12 8.81
C SER A 362 -20.80 -9.95 9.17
N ALA A 363 -21.71 -10.53 8.36
CA ALA A 363 -23.15 -10.76 8.59
C ALA A 363 -24.04 -9.57 9.04
N THR A 364 -23.50 -8.37 9.21
CA THR A 364 -24.28 -7.18 9.53
C THR A 364 -24.62 -6.47 8.22
N LEU A 365 -25.91 -6.14 8.06
CA LEU A 365 -26.41 -5.38 6.92
C LEU A 365 -26.98 -4.06 7.40
N VAL A 366 -26.55 -2.95 6.81
CA VAL A 366 -27.18 -1.63 6.99
C VAL A 366 -27.91 -1.32 5.70
N ARG A 367 -29.24 -1.11 5.79
CA ARG A 367 -30.13 -0.89 4.64
C ARG A 367 -30.05 -1.96 3.52
N GLY A 368 -29.58 -3.16 3.85
CA GLY A 368 -29.46 -4.27 2.89
C GLY A 368 -28.09 -4.38 2.20
N GLU A 369 -27.14 -3.50 2.56
CA GLU A 369 -25.75 -3.53 2.08
C GLU A 369 -24.83 -4.14 3.14
N ALA A 370 -23.78 -4.85 2.71
CA ALA A 370 -22.72 -5.33 3.60
C ALA A 370 -22.04 -4.14 4.30
N THR A 371 -21.82 -4.26 5.60
CA THR A 371 -21.13 -3.23 6.38
C THR A 371 -19.61 -3.38 6.35
N GLU A 372 -19.08 -4.46 5.79
CA GLU A 372 -17.64 -4.67 5.64
C GLU A 372 -17.35 -5.05 4.20
N PHE A 373 -16.38 -4.38 3.57
CA PHE A 373 -16.10 -4.57 2.14
C PHE A 373 -14.73 -4.01 1.75
N PHE A 374 -14.21 -4.50 0.63
CA PHE A 374 -13.06 -3.92 -0.04
C PHE A 374 -13.51 -2.95 -1.14
N LEU A 375 -12.85 -1.80 -1.25
CA LEU A 375 -12.94 -0.89 -2.38
C LEU A 375 -11.60 -0.84 -3.12
N ILE A 376 -11.65 -0.89 -4.45
CA ILE A 376 -10.46 -0.97 -5.31
C ILE A 376 -10.46 0.22 -6.27
N GLU A 377 -9.34 0.94 -6.32
CA GLU A 377 -9.09 2.06 -7.24
C GLU A 377 -7.64 2.04 -7.76
N ASN A 378 -7.42 2.48 -8.99
CA ASN A 378 -6.08 2.64 -9.58
C ASN A 378 -5.65 4.10 -9.48
N ARG A 379 -4.60 4.38 -8.71
CA ARG A 379 -4.04 5.74 -8.54
C ARG A 379 -2.74 5.86 -9.33
N ASN A 380 -2.63 6.90 -10.14
CA ASN A 380 -1.53 7.07 -11.07
C ASN A 380 -1.05 8.52 -11.15
N LYS A 381 0.14 8.77 -10.58
CA LYS A 381 0.77 10.10 -10.52
C LYS A 381 1.18 10.67 -11.88
N THR A 382 1.23 9.82 -12.91
CA THR A 382 1.54 10.20 -14.30
C THR A 382 0.33 10.15 -15.23
N SER A 383 -0.88 10.06 -14.68
CA SER A 383 -2.13 10.02 -15.44
C SER A 383 -2.32 11.23 -16.37
N GLY A 384 -1.71 12.37 -16.06
CA GLY A 384 -1.94 13.65 -16.73
C GLY A 384 -3.04 14.49 -16.06
N ALA A 385 -3.52 14.06 -14.89
CA ALA A 385 -4.35 14.86 -13.98
C ALA A 385 -3.57 16.06 -13.41
N THR A 386 -4.28 17.01 -12.80
CA THR A 386 -3.68 18.18 -12.14
C THR A 386 -3.18 17.82 -10.75
N PHE A 387 -3.94 16.98 -10.06
CA PHE A 387 -3.69 16.51 -8.69
C PHE A 387 -3.18 15.07 -8.68
N ASP A 388 -2.90 14.51 -7.49
CA ASP A 388 -2.28 13.19 -7.32
C ASP A 388 -0.87 13.03 -7.92
N THR A 389 -0.22 14.13 -8.34
CA THR A 389 1.11 14.08 -8.97
C THR A 389 2.26 13.88 -7.99
N TYR A 390 2.00 13.97 -6.68
CA TYR A 390 2.97 13.82 -5.58
C TYR A 390 2.63 12.64 -4.65
N LEU A 391 1.78 11.72 -5.10
CA LEU A 391 1.59 10.44 -4.39
C LEU A 391 2.93 9.68 -4.29
N PRO A 392 3.12 8.86 -3.24
CA PRO A 392 4.35 8.08 -3.04
C PRO A 392 4.71 7.21 -4.25
N GLU A 393 3.70 6.54 -4.81
CA GLU A 393 3.84 5.61 -5.92
C GLU A 393 2.58 5.58 -6.80
N SER A 394 2.42 4.57 -7.65
CA SER A 394 1.23 4.37 -8.48
C SER A 394 0.86 2.90 -8.51
N GLY A 395 -0.42 2.59 -8.62
CA GLY A 395 -0.87 1.20 -8.51
C GLY A 395 -2.31 1.06 -8.07
N ILE A 396 -2.67 -0.15 -7.66
CA ILE A 396 -3.97 -0.48 -7.11
C ILE A 396 -3.98 -0.21 -5.61
N LEU A 397 -4.85 0.68 -5.15
CA LEU A 397 -5.20 0.79 -3.74
C LEU A 397 -6.37 -0.15 -3.41
N ILE A 398 -6.27 -0.82 -2.26
CA ILE A 398 -7.32 -1.66 -1.70
C ILE A 398 -7.70 -1.06 -0.35
N TRP A 399 -8.86 -0.42 -0.27
CA TRP A 399 -9.41 0.09 0.98
C TRP A 399 -10.30 -0.97 1.61
N HIS A 400 -10.04 -1.30 2.86
CA HIS A 400 -10.89 -2.12 3.70
C HIS A 400 -11.76 -1.21 4.56
N ILE A 401 -13.07 -1.24 4.29
CA ILE A 401 -14.06 -0.38 4.93
C ILE A 401 -14.91 -1.21 5.89
N ASP A 402 -15.11 -0.69 7.11
CA ASP A 402 -15.97 -1.27 8.14
C ASP A 402 -16.95 -0.23 8.71
N GLU A 403 -18.18 -0.28 8.21
CA GLU A 403 -19.34 0.52 8.61
C GLU A 403 -20.14 -0.13 9.76
N THR A 404 -19.64 -1.21 10.38
CA THR A 404 -20.39 -1.93 11.44
C THR A 404 -20.63 -1.05 12.66
N ASN A 405 -19.65 -0.22 13.02
CA ASN A 405 -19.75 0.77 14.09
C ASN A 405 -19.40 2.14 13.52
N PRO A 406 -20.37 2.86 12.94
CA PRO A 406 -20.06 4.14 12.37
C PRO A 406 -19.59 5.14 13.43
N TYR A 407 -18.78 6.11 13.02
CA TYR A 407 -18.28 7.13 13.93
C TYR A 407 -19.45 7.86 14.66
N PRO A 408 -19.34 8.21 15.95
CA PRO A 408 -20.47 8.72 16.73
C PRO A 408 -21.13 9.96 16.13
N LEU A 409 -22.45 10.14 16.32
CA LEU A 409 -23.15 11.37 15.89
C LEU A 409 -22.57 12.59 16.62
N GLY A 410 -22.38 13.69 15.88
CA GLY A 410 -21.72 14.88 16.40
C GLY A 410 -20.20 14.70 16.56
N THR A 411 -19.60 13.70 15.92
CA THR A 411 -18.16 13.62 15.66
C THR A 411 -17.91 13.57 14.15
N TYR A 412 -16.64 13.61 13.77
CA TYR A 412 -16.15 13.79 12.40
C TYR A 412 -14.81 13.08 12.18
N ASP A 413 -14.46 12.10 13.02
CA ASP A 413 -13.34 11.16 12.81
C ASP A 413 -13.93 9.84 12.30
N ALA A 414 -13.73 9.55 11.01
CA ALA A 414 -14.12 8.31 10.37
C ALA A 414 -12.95 7.30 10.23
N SER A 415 -11.77 7.62 10.76
CA SER A 415 -10.53 6.83 10.60
C SER A 415 -10.67 5.38 11.08
N GLN A 416 -11.53 5.11 12.06
CA GLN A 416 -11.76 3.75 12.56
C GLN A 416 -12.54 2.85 11.59
N GLN A 417 -13.20 3.44 10.59
CA GLN A 417 -13.98 2.71 9.59
C GLN A 417 -13.17 2.41 8.33
N ILE A 418 -11.95 2.94 8.23
CA ILE A 418 -11.20 3.03 6.98
C ILE A 418 -9.79 2.50 7.23
N TRP A 419 -9.41 1.48 6.47
CA TRP A 419 -8.06 0.95 6.48
C TRP A 419 -7.57 0.83 5.05
N LEU A 420 -6.37 1.34 4.76
CA LEU A 420 -5.71 1.12 3.47
C LEU A 420 -4.84 -0.12 3.60
N GLU A 421 -4.99 -1.12 2.75
CA GLU A 421 -4.13 -2.29 2.83
C GLU A 421 -2.74 -1.95 2.27
N ASP A 422 -1.70 -2.12 3.08
CA ASP A 422 -0.31 -1.84 2.70
C ASP A 422 0.55 -3.12 2.77
N PRO A 423 0.96 -3.71 1.63
CA PRO A 423 1.79 -4.91 1.60
C PRO A 423 3.27 -4.67 1.95
N ALA A 424 3.74 -3.42 1.95
CA ALA A 424 5.10 -3.08 2.39
C ALA A 424 5.15 -2.80 3.90
N ASP A 425 4.08 -2.27 4.48
CA ASP A 425 3.95 -1.95 5.90
C ASP A 425 2.56 -2.33 6.46
N PRO A 426 2.25 -3.62 6.64
CA PRO A 426 0.89 -4.08 6.99
C PRO A 426 0.34 -3.58 8.34
N GLU A 427 1.21 -3.09 9.22
CA GLU A 427 0.83 -2.53 10.53
C GLU A 427 0.80 -0.99 10.52
N HIS A 428 1.13 -0.35 9.39
CA HIS A 428 1.23 1.11 9.23
C HIS A 428 2.10 1.77 10.30
N LEU A 429 3.24 1.17 10.59
CA LEU A 429 4.17 1.65 11.62
C LEU A 429 5.27 2.55 11.04
N GLY A 430 5.36 2.68 9.71
CA GLY A 430 6.44 3.38 9.03
C GLY A 430 7.80 2.75 9.32
N ILE A 431 7.85 1.42 9.44
CA ILE A 431 9.08 0.72 9.79
C ILE A 431 9.99 0.65 8.57
N TYR A 432 11.22 1.15 8.70
CA TYR A 432 12.25 1.00 7.70
C TYR A 432 13.56 0.52 8.33
N LEU A 433 14.42 -0.08 7.51
CA LEU A 433 15.72 -0.57 7.91
C LEU A 433 16.81 0.43 7.56
N GLN A 434 17.58 0.84 8.56
CA GLN A 434 18.82 1.61 8.39
C GLN A 434 19.95 0.91 9.13
N ASP A 435 20.98 0.47 8.41
CA ASP A 435 22.12 -0.28 8.95
C ASP A 435 21.72 -1.51 9.81
N ASP A 436 20.75 -2.30 9.32
CA ASP A 436 20.16 -3.48 9.99
C ASP A 436 19.44 -3.17 11.33
N VAL A 437 19.05 -1.91 11.55
CA VAL A 437 18.22 -1.47 12.68
C VAL A 437 16.84 -1.06 12.17
N GLU A 438 15.79 -1.62 12.78
CA GLU A 438 14.41 -1.18 12.56
C GLU A 438 14.20 0.18 13.24
N LEU A 439 13.82 1.16 12.43
CA LEU A 439 13.44 2.50 12.86
C LEU A 439 11.99 2.76 12.44
N ILE A 440 11.29 3.60 13.21
CA ILE A 440 9.91 4.02 12.94
C ILE A 440 9.96 5.45 12.41
N ASP A 441 9.44 5.65 11.20
CA ASP A 441 9.15 6.97 10.64
C ASP A 441 7.70 7.00 10.14
N VAL A 442 6.79 7.46 10.99
CA VAL A 442 5.36 7.54 10.66
C VAL A 442 5.06 8.49 9.49
N ARG A 443 6.03 9.26 9.00
CA ARG A 443 5.88 10.05 7.76
C ARG A 443 5.92 9.20 6.50
N THR A 444 6.36 7.95 6.57
CA THR A 444 6.36 7.01 5.44
C THR A 444 5.17 6.05 5.49
N VAL A 445 4.21 6.28 6.39
CA VAL A 445 3.01 5.47 6.47
C VAL A 445 2.29 5.45 5.12
N THR A 446 1.87 4.27 4.67
CA THR A 446 1.20 4.03 3.38
C THR A 446 2.03 4.33 2.13
N ASP A 447 3.36 4.50 2.22
CA ASP A 447 4.19 4.78 1.03
C ASP A 447 4.26 3.61 0.04
N GLY A 448 4.05 2.38 0.51
CA GLY A 448 4.10 1.14 -0.30
C GLY A 448 2.74 0.46 -0.46
N ALA A 449 1.64 1.20 -0.29
CA ALA A 449 0.28 0.68 -0.28
C ALA A 449 -0.34 0.39 -1.67
N ALA A 450 0.27 0.86 -2.76
CA ALA A 450 -0.23 0.69 -4.11
C ALA A 450 0.35 -0.57 -4.76
N TYR A 451 -0.47 -1.61 -4.82
CA TYR A 451 -0.14 -2.88 -5.42
C TYR A 451 0.19 -2.74 -6.91
N SER A 452 1.34 -3.27 -7.33
CA SER A 452 1.80 -3.29 -8.72
C SER A 452 2.65 -4.53 -9.05
N ALA A 453 2.72 -4.89 -10.33
CA ALA A 453 3.70 -5.87 -10.79
C ALA A 453 5.13 -5.32 -10.83
N ASP A 454 5.31 -3.99 -10.83
CA ASP A 454 6.61 -3.34 -11.00
C ASP A 454 7.50 -3.47 -9.75
N ASP A 455 6.89 -3.64 -8.57
CA ASP A 455 7.56 -3.88 -7.29
C ASP A 455 7.27 -5.26 -6.69
N GLY A 456 6.49 -6.09 -7.40
CA GLY A 456 6.20 -7.48 -7.05
C GLY A 456 4.98 -7.70 -6.16
N GLN A 457 4.26 -6.64 -5.80
CA GLN A 457 3.04 -6.67 -4.99
C GLN A 457 1.82 -7.10 -5.83
N THR A 458 1.79 -8.37 -6.22
CA THR A 458 0.86 -8.87 -7.25
C THR A 458 -0.37 -9.61 -6.73
N ALA A 459 -0.53 -9.69 -5.40
CA ALA A 459 -1.58 -10.48 -4.76
C ALA A 459 -2.01 -9.90 -3.40
N PHE A 460 -3.31 -9.96 -3.14
CA PHE A 460 -3.96 -9.76 -1.84
C PHE A 460 -4.97 -10.89 -1.65
N THR A 461 -4.67 -11.82 -0.74
CA THR A 461 -5.41 -13.08 -0.56
C THR A 461 -5.55 -13.40 0.93
N PRO A 462 -6.29 -14.46 1.33
CA PRO A 462 -6.30 -14.89 2.73
C PRO A 462 -4.92 -15.30 3.27
N GLY A 463 -3.98 -15.66 2.39
CA GLY A 463 -2.64 -16.12 2.74
C GLY A 463 -1.55 -15.05 2.68
N THR A 464 -1.86 -13.83 2.22
CA THR A 464 -0.89 -12.71 2.16
C THR A 464 -0.78 -11.97 3.49
N VAL A 465 0.19 -11.05 3.59
CA VAL A 465 0.25 -10.06 4.66
C VAL A 465 0.38 -8.68 4.00
N PRO A 466 -0.63 -7.80 4.12
CA PRO A 466 -1.90 -8.00 4.79
C PRO A 466 -2.76 -9.05 4.08
N ASN A 467 -3.75 -9.61 4.79
CA ASN A 467 -4.65 -10.65 4.27
C ASN A 467 -6.04 -10.09 4.03
N SER A 468 -6.81 -10.77 3.17
CA SER A 468 -8.18 -10.41 2.85
C SER A 468 -9.23 -10.93 3.84
N ASN A 469 -8.83 -11.26 5.08
CA ASN A 469 -9.78 -11.73 6.08
C ASN A 469 -10.69 -10.59 6.55
N ALA A 470 -11.85 -10.95 7.08
CA ALA A 470 -12.70 -9.99 7.77
C ALA A 470 -12.02 -9.49 9.06
N ASN A 471 -12.38 -8.32 9.55
CA ASN A 471 -11.88 -7.70 10.79
C ASN A 471 -12.06 -8.59 12.03
N ASN A 472 -13.05 -9.48 12.01
CA ASN A 472 -13.24 -10.47 13.09
C ASN A 472 -12.31 -11.70 12.99
N GLY A 473 -11.40 -11.73 12.01
CA GLY A 473 -10.47 -12.81 11.71
C GLY A 473 -11.04 -13.93 10.84
N THR A 474 -12.29 -13.81 10.35
CA THR A 474 -12.90 -14.84 9.50
C THR A 474 -12.31 -14.79 8.10
N VAL A 475 -11.81 -15.93 7.63
CA VAL A 475 -11.31 -16.09 6.27
C VAL A 475 -12.44 -15.92 5.25
N THR A 476 -12.24 -15.01 4.30
CA THR A 476 -13.26 -14.61 3.34
C THR A 476 -13.25 -15.46 2.07
N GLY A 477 -12.09 -16.02 1.71
CA GLY A 477 -11.85 -16.64 0.40
C GLY A 477 -11.81 -15.62 -0.74
N ILE A 478 -11.68 -14.31 -0.47
CA ILE A 478 -11.54 -13.29 -1.50
C ILE A 478 -10.07 -13.18 -1.88
N SER A 479 -9.75 -13.41 -3.15
CA SER A 479 -8.38 -13.24 -3.67
C SER A 479 -8.39 -12.20 -4.79
N ILE A 480 -7.52 -11.20 -4.70
CA ILE A 480 -7.19 -10.27 -5.77
C ILE A 480 -5.76 -10.61 -6.21
N THR A 481 -5.60 -11.20 -7.38
CA THR A 481 -4.30 -11.65 -7.89
C THR A 481 -4.05 -11.14 -9.29
N ASN A 482 -2.87 -11.45 -9.84
CA ASN A 482 -2.44 -11.04 -11.18
C ASN A 482 -2.55 -9.52 -11.39
N ILE A 483 -2.25 -8.76 -10.33
CA ILE A 483 -2.20 -7.29 -10.40
C ILE A 483 -1.07 -6.92 -11.37
N GLY A 484 -1.41 -6.16 -12.42
CA GLY A 484 -0.50 -5.80 -13.49
C GLY A 484 0.46 -4.65 -13.16
N PRO A 485 1.32 -4.25 -14.12
CA PRO A 485 2.23 -3.13 -13.95
C PRO A 485 1.48 -1.80 -13.90
N GLU A 486 2.13 -0.77 -13.38
CA GLU A 486 1.57 0.57 -13.28
C GLU A 486 1.15 1.10 -14.66
N GLY A 487 0.01 1.80 -14.71
CA GLY A 487 -0.39 2.43 -15.96
C GLY A 487 -1.81 2.97 -15.96
N PRO A 488 -2.27 3.49 -17.12
CA PRO A 488 -3.61 4.04 -17.29
C PRO A 488 -4.74 3.06 -16.97
N THR A 489 -4.43 1.77 -16.99
CA THR A 489 -5.33 0.67 -16.66
C THR A 489 -4.49 -0.49 -16.15
N ILE A 490 -4.87 -1.05 -15.00
CA ILE A 490 -4.17 -2.17 -14.37
C ILE A 490 -5.11 -3.38 -14.37
N PRO A 491 -4.73 -4.50 -15.01
CA PRO A 491 -5.51 -5.73 -14.93
C PRO A 491 -5.38 -6.36 -13.53
N ILE A 492 -6.48 -6.90 -13.03
CA ILE A 492 -6.54 -7.75 -11.83
C ILE A 492 -7.41 -8.98 -12.12
N LEU A 493 -7.23 -10.04 -11.34
CA LEU A 493 -8.13 -11.19 -11.27
C LEU A 493 -8.74 -11.26 -9.87
N VAL A 494 -10.07 -11.17 -9.79
CA VAL A 494 -10.80 -11.39 -8.54
C VAL A 494 -11.33 -12.81 -8.52
N SER A 495 -11.12 -13.52 -7.42
CA SER A 495 -11.60 -14.89 -7.18
C SER A 495 -12.27 -15.00 -5.81
N PHE A 496 -13.28 -15.86 -5.72
CA PHE A 496 -13.99 -16.22 -4.50
C PHE A 496 -13.84 -17.73 -4.24
N GLY A 497 -13.34 -18.08 -3.06
CA GLY A 497 -12.99 -19.45 -2.68
C GLY A 497 -11.54 -19.77 -3.02
N ASP A 498 -11.33 -20.83 -3.79
CA ASP A 498 -10.02 -21.24 -4.24
C ASP A 498 -9.58 -20.44 -5.47
N THR A 499 -8.32 -20.03 -5.47
CA THR A 499 -7.78 -19.15 -6.50
C THR A 499 -7.60 -19.93 -7.80
N TYR A 500 -7.96 -19.33 -8.93
CA TYR A 500 -7.80 -19.91 -10.30
C TYR A 500 -8.68 -21.11 -10.66
N GLU A 501 -9.58 -21.57 -9.79
CA GLU A 501 -10.51 -22.65 -10.12
C GLU A 501 -11.56 -22.22 -11.17
N PRO A 502 -11.99 -23.12 -12.08
CA PRO A 502 -11.59 -24.52 -12.16
C PRO A 502 -10.20 -24.74 -12.80
N ASN A 503 -9.30 -25.50 -12.17
CA ASN A 503 -7.94 -25.82 -12.67
C ASN A 503 -7.48 -27.26 -12.34
N ASP A 504 -8.38 -28.13 -11.89
CA ASP A 504 -8.14 -29.56 -11.57
C ASP A 504 -7.66 -30.48 -12.71
N THR A 505 -7.70 -30.03 -13.97
CA THR A 505 -7.48 -30.88 -15.16
C THR A 505 -6.65 -30.18 -16.24
N PHE A 506 -6.01 -30.95 -17.12
CA PHE A 506 -5.31 -30.37 -18.29
C PHE A 506 -6.22 -29.50 -19.18
N ALA A 507 -7.53 -29.81 -19.24
CA ALA A 507 -8.48 -29.06 -20.05
C ALA A 507 -8.88 -27.72 -19.41
N THR A 508 -8.78 -27.63 -18.09
CA THR A 508 -9.11 -26.44 -17.29
C THR A 508 -7.86 -25.75 -16.75
N ALA A 509 -6.67 -26.19 -17.15
CA ALA A 509 -5.42 -25.71 -16.60
C ALA A 509 -5.29 -24.18 -16.71
N PHE A 510 -4.92 -23.54 -15.61
CA PHE A 510 -4.80 -22.08 -15.58
C PHE A 510 -3.53 -21.63 -16.31
N PRO A 511 -3.63 -20.72 -17.30
CA PRO A 511 -2.45 -20.25 -18.04
C PRO A 511 -1.56 -19.37 -17.18
N ILE A 512 -0.26 -19.63 -17.18
CA ILE A 512 0.73 -18.88 -16.42
C ILE A 512 1.83 -18.30 -17.31
N ALA A 513 2.47 -17.25 -16.80
CA ALA A 513 3.55 -16.51 -17.43
C ALA A 513 4.85 -16.64 -16.62
N TYR A 514 5.96 -16.36 -17.29
CA TYR A 514 7.27 -16.32 -16.64
C TYR A 514 7.42 -15.09 -15.73
N ALA A 515 8.26 -15.24 -14.70
CA ALA A 515 8.58 -14.20 -13.72
C ALA A 515 7.38 -13.63 -12.93
N GLN A 516 6.20 -14.24 -13.06
CA GLN A 516 5.03 -13.94 -12.27
C GLN A 516 4.89 -14.95 -11.13
N THR A 517 4.44 -14.45 -9.97
CA THR A 517 4.09 -15.25 -8.80
C THR A 517 2.60 -15.56 -8.81
N TYR A 518 2.25 -16.82 -8.53
CA TYR A 518 0.87 -17.30 -8.40
C TYR A 518 0.65 -17.86 -7.01
N GLU A 519 -0.24 -17.24 -6.25
CA GLU A 519 -0.66 -17.74 -4.95
C GLU A 519 -2.01 -18.45 -5.06
N SER A 520 -2.05 -19.71 -4.61
CA SER A 520 -3.23 -20.57 -4.72
C SER A 520 -3.35 -21.50 -3.51
N PHE A 521 -4.49 -22.16 -3.38
CA PHE A 521 -4.77 -23.07 -2.29
C PHE A 521 -4.90 -24.47 -2.86
N LEU A 522 -4.60 -25.49 -2.05
CA LEU A 522 -5.32 -26.75 -2.19
C LEU A 522 -6.41 -26.70 -1.13
N PHE A 523 -7.63 -26.35 -1.53
CA PHE A 523 -8.62 -25.72 -0.66
C PHE A 523 -9.33 -26.70 0.28
N ASN A 524 -9.64 -27.91 -0.19
CA ASN A 524 -10.41 -28.89 0.58
C ASN A 524 -10.10 -30.34 0.16
N LEU A 525 -10.90 -31.32 0.62
CA LEU A 525 -10.69 -32.74 0.30
C LEU A 525 -11.00 -33.13 -1.16
N SER A 526 -11.84 -32.36 -1.87
CA SER A 526 -12.17 -32.63 -3.27
C SER A 526 -11.19 -31.99 -4.24
N ASP A 527 -10.60 -30.87 -3.87
CA ASP A 527 -9.49 -30.28 -4.60
C ASP A 527 -8.19 -30.98 -4.19
N THR A 528 -7.70 -31.82 -5.10
CA THR A 528 -6.55 -32.68 -4.85
C THR A 528 -5.33 -32.24 -5.64
N ARG A 529 -5.49 -31.32 -6.59
CA ARG A 529 -4.41 -30.82 -7.42
C ARG A 529 -4.85 -29.58 -8.21
N ASP A 530 -3.88 -28.70 -8.40
CA ASP A 530 -3.97 -27.60 -9.35
C ASP A 530 -3.12 -27.89 -10.59
N VAL A 531 -3.66 -27.57 -11.76
CA VAL A 531 -2.96 -27.71 -13.04
C VAL A 531 -2.78 -26.33 -13.69
N TYR A 532 -1.55 -26.02 -14.05
CA TYR A 532 -1.16 -24.78 -14.71
C TYR A 532 -0.58 -25.06 -16.09
N ALA A 533 -0.91 -24.23 -17.07
CA ALA A 533 -0.41 -24.34 -18.45
C ALA A 533 0.65 -23.28 -18.73
N LEU A 534 1.81 -23.71 -19.22
CA LEU A 534 2.94 -22.84 -19.57
C LEU A 534 3.37 -23.12 -21.02
N GLU A 535 3.43 -22.08 -21.84
CA GLU A 535 4.10 -22.14 -23.14
C GLU A 535 5.62 -22.10 -22.93
N ALA A 536 6.30 -23.22 -23.19
CA ALA A 536 7.74 -23.30 -23.03
C ALA A 536 8.43 -23.45 -24.39
N THR A 537 9.54 -22.73 -24.56
CA THR A 537 10.33 -22.77 -25.80
C THR A 537 11.39 -23.85 -25.72
N ARG A 538 11.57 -24.59 -26.83
CA ARG A 538 12.65 -25.55 -26.99
C ARG A 538 14.00 -24.96 -26.57
N ASP A 539 14.80 -25.76 -25.87
CA ASP A 539 16.16 -25.46 -25.44
C ASP A 539 16.29 -24.30 -24.42
N ILE A 540 15.19 -23.66 -24.00
CA ILE A 540 15.19 -22.64 -22.93
C ILE A 540 14.84 -23.30 -21.61
N THR A 541 15.83 -23.44 -20.73
CA THR A 541 15.63 -24.06 -19.42
C THR A 541 14.70 -23.24 -18.55
N ILE A 542 13.73 -23.93 -17.94
CA ILE A 542 12.79 -23.38 -16.98
C ILE A 542 13.15 -23.83 -15.56
N LEU A 543 12.99 -22.92 -14.60
CA LEU A 543 12.98 -23.20 -13.17
C LEU A 543 11.56 -22.99 -12.67
N VAL A 544 10.96 -24.04 -12.11
CA VAL A 544 9.68 -23.96 -11.40
C VAL A 544 9.97 -24.05 -9.91
N THR A 545 9.44 -23.11 -9.14
CA THR A 545 9.56 -23.07 -7.68
C THR A 545 8.17 -23.14 -7.06
N LEU A 546 7.99 -24.05 -6.10
CA LEU A 546 6.83 -24.11 -5.22
C LEU A 546 7.31 -23.80 -3.80
N ALA A 547 6.97 -22.63 -3.29
CA ALA A 547 7.31 -22.15 -1.96
C ALA A 547 6.05 -22.03 -1.08
N ASP A 548 6.24 -21.66 0.18
CA ASP A 548 5.17 -21.36 1.14
C ASP A 548 4.14 -22.50 1.28
N ILE A 549 4.59 -23.75 1.15
CA ILE A 549 3.72 -24.91 1.36
C ILE A 549 3.16 -24.85 2.80
N PRO A 550 1.83 -24.91 2.99
CA PRO A 550 1.23 -24.70 4.30
C PRO A 550 1.81 -25.62 5.40
N PRO A 551 2.03 -25.10 6.62
CA PRO A 551 2.65 -25.86 7.69
C PRO A 551 1.96 -27.21 7.97
N GLY A 552 2.75 -28.29 7.97
CA GLY A 552 2.25 -29.64 8.21
C GLY A 552 1.48 -30.28 7.06
N LYS A 553 1.44 -29.64 5.88
CA LYS A 553 0.94 -30.24 4.63
C LYS A 553 2.10 -30.78 3.80
N ASN A 554 1.78 -31.72 2.91
CA ASN A 554 2.74 -32.34 2.01
C ASN A 554 2.21 -32.21 0.58
N TYR A 555 2.79 -31.30 -0.19
CA TYR A 555 2.42 -31.08 -1.60
C TYR A 555 3.54 -31.57 -2.51
N GLY A 556 3.16 -32.10 -3.68
CA GLY A 556 4.07 -32.52 -4.74
C GLY A 556 4.04 -31.53 -5.90
N LEU A 557 5.18 -31.38 -6.58
CA LEU A 557 5.34 -30.58 -7.79
C LEU A 557 5.71 -31.48 -8.96
N PHE A 558 4.98 -31.41 -10.07
CA PHE A 558 5.22 -32.24 -11.24
C PHE A 558 5.15 -31.43 -12.53
N LEU A 559 5.94 -31.83 -13.52
CA LEU A 559 5.86 -31.29 -14.87
C LEU A 559 5.41 -32.40 -15.83
N HIS A 560 4.44 -32.09 -16.65
CA HIS A 560 3.88 -32.97 -17.66
C HIS A 560 4.00 -32.35 -19.06
N ALA A 561 4.24 -33.18 -20.06
CA ALA A 561 4.20 -32.77 -21.46
C ALA A 561 2.75 -32.58 -21.93
N ALA A 562 2.55 -31.96 -23.11
CA ALA A 562 1.24 -31.83 -23.76
C ALA A 562 0.47 -33.15 -23.93
N THR A 563 1.18 -34.29 -23.98
CA THR A 563 0.59 -35.63 -24.06
C THR A 563 0.02 -36.15 -22.72
N GLY A 564 0.28 -35.43 -21.63
CA GLY A 564 -0.08 -35.83 -20.26
C GLY A 564 0.97 -36.71 -19.57
N GLU A 565 2.05 -37.08 -20.26
CA GLU A 565 3.16 -37.85 -19.67
C GLU A 565 3.92 -37.00 -18.65
N ARG A 566 4.17 -37.55 -17.46
CA ARG A 566 5.00 -36.89 -16.44
C ARG A 566 6.47 -36.98 -16.84
N ILE A 567 7.10 -35.82 -17.02
CA ILE A 567 8.48 -35.68 -17.49
C ILE A 567 9.46 -35.31 -16.39
N ALA A 568 9.02 -34.62 -15.34
CA ALA A 568 9.86 -34.26 -14.20
C ALA A 568 9.05 -34.18 -12.90
N THR A 569 9.75 -34.34 -11.78
CA THR A 569 9.23 -34.23 -10.42
C THR A 569 10.08 -33.23 -9.65
N GLY A 570 9.45 -32.38 -8.85
CA GLY A 570 10.14 -31.41 -8.01
C GLY A 570 10.92 -32.08 -6.88
N GLU A 571 12.05 -31.48 -6.53
CA GLU A 571 12.92 -31.91 -5.44
C GLU A 571 12.91 -30.89 -4.31
N ASN A 572 13.13 -31.35 -3.08
CA ASN A 572 13.22 -30.47 -1.91
C ASN A 572 14.33 -29.42 -2.08
N ALA A 573 13.98 -28.17 -1.85
CA ALA A 573 14.84 -27.01 -1.97
C ALA A 573 14.84 -26.24 -0.65
N THR A 574 15.89 -26.45 0.15
CA THR A 574 16.02 -25.87 1.50
C THR A 574 16.15 -24.36 1.51
N ASP A 575 16.63 -23.78 0.40
CA ASP A 575 16.85 -22.34 0.25
C ASP A 575 15.55 -21.54 0.08
N ILE A 576 14.45 -22.18 -0.35
CA ILE A 576 13.12 -21.57 -0.46
C ILE A 576 12.09 -22.23 0.47
N GLY A 577 12.51 -23.19 1.31
CA GLY A 577 11.59 -23.94 2.16
C GLY A 577 10.51 -24.70 1.40
N GLY A 578 10.81 -25.22 0.20
CA GLY A 578 9.79 -25.76 -0.71
C GLY A 578 10.34 -26.75 -1.73
N LEU A 579 9.77 -26.79 -2.94
CA LEU A 579 10.18 -27.66 -4.04
C LEU A 579 10.71 -26.85 -5.24
N LYS A 580 11.72 -27.41 -5.93
CA LYS A 580 12.22 -26.88 -7.20
C LYS A 580 12.22 -27.96 -8.27
N LEU A 581 11.92 -27.54 -9.50
CA LEU A 581 12.01 -28.38 -10.69
C LEU A 581 12.73 -27.59 -11.77
N ILE A 582 13.81 -28.17 -12.33
CA ILE A 582 14.54 -27.59 -13.46
C ILE A 582 14.37 -28.51 -14.65
N TYR A 583 13.96 -27.96 -15.78
CA TYR A 583 13.75 -28.74 -17.00
C TYR A 583 14.09 -27.93 -18.25
N GLN A 584 14.71 -28.56 -19.23
CA GLN A 584 14.96 -27.97 -20.55
C GLN A 584 13.99 -28.62 -21.56
N PRO A 585 13.02 -27.87 -22.11
CA PRO A 585 12.09 -28.37 -23.11
C PRO A 585 12.79 -28.93 -24.35
N ASP A 586 12.41 -30.14 -24.74
CA ASP A 586 12.89 -30.82 -25.96
C ASP A 586 12.20 -30.31 -27.23
N LYS A 587 11.06 -29.61 -27.07
CA LYS A 587 10.30 -28.94 -28.13
C LYS A 587 9.60 -27.70 -27.59
N THR A 588 9.24 -26.79 -28.50
CA THR A 588 8.35 -25.66 -28.18
C THR A 588 6.92 -26.18 -28.18
N ASP A 589 6.30 -26.22 -27.01
CA ASP A 589 4.95 -26.76 -26.80
C ASP A 589 4.38 -26.27 -25.47
N THR A 590 3.11 -26.56 -25.23
CA THR A 590 2.49 -26.37 -23.92
C THR A 590 2.95 -27.47 -22.95
N TYR A 591 3.41 -27.05 -21.77
CA TYR A 591 3.72 -27.94 -20.66
C TYR A 591 2.76 -27.67 -19.50
N TYR A 592 2.47 -28.71 -18.72
CA TYR A 592 1.57 -28.61 -17.58
C TYR A 592 2.32 -28.79 -16.27
N ILE A 593 2.25 -27.78 -15.40
CA ILE A 593 2.77 -27.85 -14.03
C ILE A 593 1.62 -28.27 -13.13
N ILE A 594 1.83 -29.30 -12.31
CA ILE A 594 0.84 -29.82 -11.38
C ILE A 594 1.36 -29.66 -9.96
N VAL A 595 0.59 -28.97 -9.13
CA VAL A 595 0.74 -28.99 -7.67
C VAL A 595 -0.31 -29.95 -7.14
N ALA A 596 0.08 -31.00 -6.42
CA ALA A 596 -0.88 -31.99 -5.94
C ALA A 596 -0.73 -32.27 -4.45
N SER A 597 -1.83 -32.59 -3.77
CA SER A 597 -1.80 -32.97 -2.36
C SER A 597 -1.33 -34.43 -2.21
N ASP A 598 -0.19 -34.60 -1.54
CA ASP A 598 0.28 -35.88 -0.99
C ASP A 598 -0.03 -36.00 0.51
N GLY A 599 -0.76 -35.03 1.09
CA GLY A 599 -1.10 -34.99 2.51
C GLY A 599 -1.68 -33.66 2.96
N GLY A 600 -3.02 -33.59 3.03
CA GLY A 600 -3.76 -32.47 3.60
C GLY A 600 -4.06 -31.34 2.62
N PHE A 601 -4.79 -30.33 3.08
CA PHE A 601 -5.24 -29.16 2.33
C PHE A 601 -5.27 -27.96 3.29
N SER A 602 -5.28 -26.74 2.75
CA SER A 602 -5.42 -25.50 3.50
C SER A 602 -6.26 -24.50 2.69
N SER A 603 -7.36 -24.03 3.28
CA SER A 603 -8.19 -22.96 2.72
C SER A 603 -7.81 -21.58 3.26
N VAL A 604 -6.70 -21.49 4.01
CA VAL A 604 -6.30 -20.29 4.75
C VAL A 604 -4.86 -19.88 4.43
N ASP A 605 -3.96 -20.86 4.29
CA ASP A 605 -2.58 -20.63 3.87
C ASP A 605 -2.43 -21.04 2.41
N SER A 606 -1.99 -20.11 1.56
CA SER A 606 -1.70 -20.37 0.16
C SER A 606 -0.29 -20.94 -0.02
N TYR A 607 -0.09 -21.77 -1.05
CA TYR A 607 1.24 -22.01 -1.58
C TYR A 607 1.58 -20.94 -2.64
N ARG A 608 2.88 -20.84 -2.96
CA ARG A 608 3.38 -19.89 -3.96
C ARG A 608 4.09 -20.60 -5.11
N LEU A 609 3.56 -20.48 -6.33
CA LEU A 609 4.14 -21.02 -7.56
C LEU A 609 4.77 -19.90 -8.38
N ARG A 610 5.99 -20.12 -8.89
CA ARG A 610 6.67 -19.22 -9.82
C ARG A 610 7.46 -20.00 -10.85
N VAL A 611 7.50 -19.49 -12.08
CA VAL A 611 8.30 -20.05 -13.16
C VAL A 611 9.24 -18.99 -13.72
N GLU A 612 10.50 -19.34 -13.87
CA GLU A 612 11.52 -18.47 -14.45
C GLU A 612 12.19 -19.13 -15.64
N GLN A 613 12.57 -18.32 -16.63
CA GLN A 613 13.53 -18.75 -17.64
C GLN A 613 14.92 -18.55 -17.07
N LEU A 614 15.68 -19.63 -16.98
CA LEU A 614 17.07 -19.51 -16.62
C LEU A 614 17.84 -19.08 -17.86
N GLN A 615 18.50 -17.92 -17.77
CA GLN A 615 19.47 -17.53 -18.77
C GLN A 615 20.52 -18.64 -18.86
N PRO A 616 20.84 -19.14 -20.07
CA PRO A 616 21.91 -20.12 -20.21
C PRO A 616 23.19 -19.46 -19.71
N GLY A 617 23.68 -19.87 -18.54
CA GLY A 617 25.02 -19.50 -18.10
C GLY A 617 26.06 -20.10 -19.05
N ASP A 618 27.29 -19.59 -18.99
CA ASP A 618 28.40 -20.19 -19.74
C ASP A 618 28.45 -21.69 -19.43
N PHE A 619 28.53 -22.51 -20.48
CA PHE A 619 28.71 -23.96 -20.32
C PHE A 619 30.01 -24.19 -19.55
N ALA A 620 29.93 -24.73 -18.33
CA ALA A 620 31.08 -24.85 -17.42
C ALA A 620 30.94 -26.06 -16.47
N LEU A 621 32.07 -26.51 -15.92
CA LEU A 621 32.14 -27.51 -14.85
C LEU A 621 32.22 -26.78 -13.49
N ASP A 622 31.07 -26.50 -12.89
CA ASP A 622 30.95 -25.73 -11.64
C ASP A 622 31.64 -26.38 -10.44
N LYS A 623 31.56 -27.70 -10.33
CA LYS A 623 32.09 -28.42 -9.18
C LYS A 623 32.56 -29.81 -9.53
N ILE A 624 33.79 -30.13 -9.15
CA ILE A 624 34.34 -31.49 -9.23
C ILE A 624 34.80 -31.90 -7.84
N LYS A 625 34.40 -33.11 -7.45
CA LYS A 625 34.84 -33.75 -6.22
C LYS A 625 35.36 -35.15 -6.53
N VAL A 626 36.62 -35.38 -6.19
CA VAL A 626 37.28 -36.68 -6.36
C VAL A 626 37.55 -37.28 -5.00
N TYR A 627 36.99 -38.46 -4.72
CA TYR A 627 37.12 -39.11 -3.42
C TYR A 627 37.07 -40.65 -3.51
N PRO A 628 37.87 -41.37 -2.71
CA PRO A 628 38.94 -40.85 -1.86
C PRO A 628 40.11 -40.32 -2.70
N ASN A 629 40.77 -39.27 -2.21
CA ASN A 629 41.99 -38.70 -2.79
C ASN A 629 42.88 -38.20 -1.65
N PRO A 630 43.97 -38.91 -1.29
CA PRO A 630 44.55 -40.05 -2.03
C PRO A 630 43.69 -41.33 -1.93
N PHE A 631 43.77 -42.17 -2.96
CA PHE A 631 43.22 -43.52 -3.03
C PHE A 631 44.21 -44.51 -2.41
N LEU A 632 43.75 -45.33 -1.45
CA LEU A 632 44.59 -46.34 -0.81
C LEU A 632 44.52 -47.66 -1.60
N ILE A 633 45.65 -48.34 -1.79
CA ILE A 633 45.69 -49.67 -2.41
C ILE A 633 44.97 -50.66 -1.47
N GLY A 634 43.73 -50.97 -1.79
CA GLY A 634 42.80 -51.74 -0.95
C GLY A 634 41.38 -51.16 -0.96
N ASP A 635 41.24 -49.87 -1.27
CA ASP A 635 39.96 -49.24 -1.56
C ASP A 635 39.35 -49.84 -2.84
N SER A 636 38.01 -49.88 -2.91
CA SER A 636 37.30 -50.53 -4.02
C SER A 636 37.21 -49.65 -5.27
N VAL A 637 37.06 -48.33 -5.10
CA VAL A 637 36.80 -47.38 -6.20
C VAL A 637 37.13 -45.94 -5.82
N VAL A 638 37.58 -45.15 -6.79
CA VAL A 638 37.63 -43.69 -6.77
C VAL A 638 36.39 -43.15 -7.48
N THR A 639 35.65 -42.26 -6.81
CA THR A 639 34.51 -41.56 -7.41
C THR A 639 34.93 -40.17 -7.87
N PHE A 640 34.61 -39.85 -9.12
CA PHE A 640 34.74 -38.51 -9.71
C PHE A 640 33.34 -37.94 -9.91
N ALA A 641 32.85 -37.19 -8.93
CA ALA A 641 31.56 -36.51 -9.03
C ALA A 641 31.73 -35.14 -9.68
N TYR A 642 30.85 -34.80 -10.60
CA TYR A 642 30.83 -33.51 -11.29
C TYR A 642 29.44 -32.86 -11.24
N ARG A 643 29.42 -31.54 -11.38
CA ARG A 643 28.23 -30.71 -11.59
C ARG A 643 28.54 -29.70 -12.69
N LEU A 644 27.66 -29.60 -13.68
CA LEU A 644 27.68 -28.57 -14.73
C LEU A 644 27.01 -27.29 -14.22
N SER A 645 27.28 -26.16 -14.87
CA SER A 645 26.56 -24.89 -14.62
C SER A 645 25.05 -25.08 -14.71
N ALA A 646 24.30 -24.32 -13.91
CA ALA A 646 22.85 -24.41 -13.85
C ALA A 646 22.26 -24.34 -15.27
N SER A 647 21.28 -25.22 -15.55
CA SER A 647 20.55 -25.27 -16.82
C SER A 647 21.22 -25.95 -18.02
N GLN A 648 22.37 -26.61 -17.85
CA GLN A 648 23.10 -27.21 -18.97
C GLN A 648 23.05 -28.75 -19.01
N ILE A 649 22.80 -29.30 -20.20
CA ILE A 649 22.98 -30.72 -20.55
C ILE A 649 24.21 -30.81 -21.45
N ALA A 650 25.10 -31.78 -21.20
CA ALA A 650 26.24 -32.05 -22.07
C ALA A 650 25.89 -33.15 -23.10
N ASP A 651 26.26 -32.94 -24.36
CA ASP A 651 26.18 -33.97 -25.41
C ASP A 651 27.00 -35.20 -25.00
N ASN A 652 28.16 -34.95 -24.41
CA ASN A 652 28.96 -35.98 -23.77
C ASN A 652 29.82 -35.41 -22.64
N ILE A 653 30.21 -36.30 -21.72
CA ILE A 653 31.21 -36.03 -20.69
C ILE A 653 32.19 -37.19 -20.61
N SER A 654 33.47 -36.87 -20.48
CA SER A 654 34.58 -37.81 -20.51
C SER A 654 35.45 -37.66 -19.28
N LEU A 655 35.83 -38.78 -18.65
CA LEU A 655 36.92 -38.88 -17.69
C LEU A 655 38.13 -39.48 -18.39
N GLU A 656 39.29 -38.83 -18.28
CA GLU A 656 40.58 -39.30 -18.76
C GLU A 656 41.60 -39.24 -17.63
N ILE A 657 42.48 -40.24 -17.51
CA ILE A 657 43.50 -40.30 -16.47
C ILE A 657 44.85 -40.59 -17.12
N PHE A 658 45.86 -39.82 -16.70
CA PHE A 658 47.21 -39.80 -17.24
C PHE A 658 48.24 -40.02 -16.15
N ILE A 659 49.38 -40.59 -16.51
CA ILE A 659 50.60 -40.51 -15.69
C ILE A 659 51.30 -39.14 -15.87
N PRO A 660 52.20 -38.72 -14.97
CA PRO A 660 52.84 -37.39 -15.02
C PRO A 660 53.60 -37.08 -16.31
N THR A 661 53.99 -38.09 -17.09
CA THR A 661 54.64 -37.93 -18.40
C THR A 661 53.65 -37.61 -19.53
N GLY A 662 52.34 -37.60 -19.26
CA GLY A 662 51.28 -37.29 -20.22
C GLY A 662 50.69 -38.49 -20.96
N GLU A 663 51.12 -39.72 -20.64
CA GLU A 663 50.55 -40.93 -21.24
C GLU A 663 49.18 -41.26 -20.62
N LEU A 664 48.18 -41.47 -21.47
CA LEU A 664 46.80 -41.82 -21.09
C LEU A 664 46.73 -43.28 -20.61
N VAL A 665 46.27 -43.49 -19.38
CA VAL A 665 46.15 -44.83 -18.77
C VAL A 665 44.71 -45.30 -18.63
N TYR A 666 43.74 -44.39 -18.56
CA TYR A 666 42.32 -44.73 -18.48
C TYR A 666 41.45 -43.66 -19.16
N SER A 667 40.34 -44.08 -19.76
CA SER A 667 39.29 -43.12 -20.10
C SER A 667 37.92 -43.78 -20.29
N GLU A 668 36.88 -43.03 -19.95
CA GLU A 668 35.46 -43.37 -20.07
C GLU A 668 34.70 -42.14 -20.57
N THR A 669 33.79 -42.33 -21.53
CA THR A 669 32.91 -41.27 -22.06
C THR A 669 31.46 -41.71 -21.93
N ARG A 670 30.58 -40.77 -21.55
CA ARG A 670 29.12 -40.97 -21.48
C ARG A 670 28.43 -39.92 -22.32
N GLU A 671 27.36 -40.32 -23.00
CA GLU A 671 26.54 -39.45 -23.86
C GLU A 671 25.25 -39.03 -23.16
N THR A 672 24.73 -37.85 -23.52
CA THR A 672 23.43 -37.29 -23.05
C THR A 672 23.31 -37.27 -21.53
N VAL A 673 24.03 -36.36 -20.86
CA VAL A 673 24.13 -36.37 -19.39
C VAL A 673 23.61 -35.07 -18.78
N GLY A 674 22.74 -35.21 -17.77
CA GLY A 674 22.14 -34.09 -17.05
C GLY A 674 23.13 -33.27 -16.23
N THR A 675 22.61 -32.33 -15.45
CA THR A 675 23.39 -31.30 -14.73
C THR A 675 24.40 -31.84 -13.71
N HIS A 676 24.31 -33.10 -13.29
CA HIS A 676 25.26 -33.74 -12.38
C HIS A 676 25.44 -35.24 -12.66
N GLY A 677 26.58 -35.79 -12.26
CA GLY A 677 26.84 -37.23 -12.37
C GLY A 677 28.13 -37.66 -11.68
N LYS A 678 28.47 -38.94 -11.84
CA LYS A 678 29.70 -39.52 -11.30
C LYS A 678 30.32 -40.57 -12.21
N PHE A 679 31.65 -40.61 -12.23
CA PHE A 679 32.43 -41.75 -12.73
C PHE A 679 33.00 -42.55 -11.55
N GLU A 680 33.15 -43.85 -11.75
CA GLU A 680 33.66 -44.78 -10.75
C GLU A 680 34.81 -45.58 -11.37
N TRP A 681 36.01 -45.43 -10.82
CA TRP A 681 37.22 -46.04 -11.36
C TRP A 681 38.00 -46.79 -10.28
N ASN A 682 38.39 -48.04 -10.57
CA ASN A 682 39.06 -48.95 -9.63
C ASN A 682 40.60 -48.90 -9.69
N ALA A 683 41.19 -47.80 -10.18
CA ALA A 683 42.64 -47.63 -10.33
C ALA A 683 43.33 -48.67 -11.23
N VAL A 684 42.60 -49.19 -12.23
CA VAL A 684 43.13 -50.13 -13.23
C VAL A 684 43.28 -49.43 -14.58
N ALA A 685 44.42 -49.62 -15.23
CA ALA A 685 44.68 -49.10 -16.58
C ALA A 685 43.83 -49.84 -17.64
N ARG A 686 43.70 -49.28 -18.85
CA ARG A 686 42.94 -49.89 -19.97
C ARG A 686 43.38 -51.33 -20.31
N ASN A 687 44.64 -51.68 -20.04
CA ASN A 687 45.19 -53.01 -20.26
C ASN A 687 44.92 -54.01 -19.11
N GLY A 688 44.12 -53.63 -18.11
CA GLY A 688 43.76 -54.48 -16.97
C GLY A 688 44.79 -54.52 -15.84
N ILE A 689 45.87 -53.74 -15.92
CA ILE A 689 46.94 -53.73 -14.92
C ILE A 689 46.65 -52.65 -13.87
N SER A 690 46.69 -53.04 -12.58
CA SER A 690 46.61 -52.09 -11.46
C SER A 690 47.75 -51.08 -11.52
N LEU A 691 47.40 -49.82 -11.33
CA LEU A 691 48.37 -48.74 -11.38
C LEU A 691 49.28 -48.70 -10.15
N ALA A 692 50.53 -48.30 -10.36
CA ALA A 692 51.51 -48.19 -9.29
C ALA A 692 51.18 -47.03 -8.33
N PRO A 693 51.66 -47.07 -7.08
CA PRO A 693 51.57 -45.91 -6.19
C PRO A 693 52.28 -44.71 -6.83
N GLY A 694 51.64 -43.55 -6.80
CA GLY A 694 52.14 -42.35 -7.47
C GLY A 694 51.07 -41.27 -7.63
N ILE A 695 51.45 -40.17 -8.27
CA ILE A 695 50.53 -39.10 -8.64
C ILE A 695 50.04 -39.33 -10.07
N TYR A 696 48.74 -39.23 -10.25
CA TYR A 696 48.04 -39.30 -11.53
C TYR A 696 47.37 -37.95 -11.80
N ILE A 697 47.24 -37.60 -13.08
CA ILE A 697 46.51 -36.42 -13.53
C ILE A 697 45.19 -36.92 -14.10
N TYR A 698 44.07 -36.40 -13.62
CA TYR A 698 42.78 -36.65 -14.25
C TYR A 698 42.31 -35.41 -15.00
N ARG A 699 41.56 -35.63 -16.07
CA ARG A 699 40.84 -34.61 -16.83
C ARG A 699 39.38 -35.04 -16.94
N ILE A 700 38.47 -34.16 -16.54
CA ILE A 700 37.04 -34.29 -16.83
C ILE A 700 36.71 -33.26 -17.88
N SER A 701 36.15 -33.69 -19.01
CA SER A 701 35.78 -32.82 -20.13
C SER A 701 34.31 -33.01 -20.47
N ALA A 702 33.55 -31.92 -20.58
CA ALA A 702 32.18 -31.93 -21.05
C ALA A 702 32.08 -31.15 -22.36
N MET A 703 31.26 -31.64 -23.29
CA MET A 703 31.01 -30.99 -24.58
C MET A 703 29.53 -30.71 -24.77
N GLN A 704 29.21 -29.53 -25.28
CA GLN A 704 27.87 -29.12 -25.69
C GLN A 704 28.00 -28.33 -26.99
N ALA A 705 27.38 -28.83 -28.06
CA ALA A 705 27.62 -28.39 -29.43
C ALA A 705 29.13 -28.29 -29.73
N ASP A 706 29.63 -27.10 -30.06
CA ASP A 706 31.04 -26.83 -30.36
C ASP A 706 31.85 -26.34 -29.14
N VAL A 707 31.24 -26.26 -27.95
CA VAL A 707 31.86 -25.75 -26.73
C VAL A 707 32.38 -26.90 -25.88
N LEU A 708 33.68 -26.91 -25.62
CA LEU A 708 34.37 -27.87 -24.76
C LEU A 708 34.80 -27.17 -23.46
N VAL A 709 34.36 -27.69 -22.32
CA VAL A 709 34.91 -27.33 -21.02
C VAL A 709 35.61 -28.51 -20.38
N GLN A 710 36.71 -28.23 -19.69
CA GLN A 710 37.52 -29.24 -19.07
C GLN A 710 38.12 -28.75 -17.77
N GLU A 711 38.27 -29.66 -16.84
CA GLU A 711 38.90 -29.45 -15.54
C GLU A 711 39.94 -30.53 -15.32
N ILE A 712 41.09 -30.11 -14.79
CA ILE A 712 42.27 -30.97 -14.62
C ILE A 712 42.68 -30.97 -13.17
N GLY A 713 42.79 -32.15 -12.57
CA GLY A 713 43.21 -32.30 -11.19
C GLY A 713 44.22 -33.42 -10.99
N LYS A 714 44.64 -33.57 -9.73
CA LYS A 714 45.61 -34.57 -9.31
C LYS A 714 44.93 -35.60 -8.42
N LEU A 715 45.27 -36.87 -8.62
CA LEU A 715 44.87 -37.99 -7.78
C LEU A 715 46.12 -38.68 -7.27
N GLY A 716 46.24 -38.84 -5.96
CA GLY A 716 47.29 -39.67 -5.36
C GLY A 716 46.83 -41.12 -5.23
N ILE A 717 47.69 -42.08 -5.60
CA ILE A 717 47.54 -43.49 -5.26
C ILE A 717 48.66 -43.85 -4.28
N VAL A 718 48.31 -44.37 -3.11
CA VAL A 718 49.28 -44.71 -2.06
C VAL A 718 49.08 -46.15 -1.58
N LYS A 719 50.16 -46.76 -1.06
CA LYS A 719 50.13 -48.13 -0.52
C LYS A 719 49.47 -48.21 0.84
#